data_AF-A0ABD2W5B5-F1
#
_entry.id   AF-A0ABD2W5B5-F1
#
_cell.length_a   1.000
_cell.length_b   1.000
_cell.length_c   1.000
_cell.angle_alpha   90.00
_cell.angle_beta   90.00
_cell.angle_gamma   90.00
#
_symmetry.space_group_name_H-M   'P 1'
#
loop_
_entity.id
_entity.type
_entity.pdbx_description
1 polymer ?
#
loop_
_entity_poly.entity_id
_entity_poly.type
_entity_poly.pdbx_seq_one_letter_code
_entity_poly.pdbx_strand_id
1 'polypeptide(L)'
;MEREYSEVIEELRRALRLGERIDESVLNEGIRYLENALSSILPRSKKHKYQSQLSHLLSIHARYEKRGSGLSDDELRIKWEDVKSAFSCRIRTGQIVNFKHKDATAFLEDAFTIFVERISEALDKHSMIKVNVELAAEYMTLNKDGEFIFGDKYFNTKNEHISQSTDLGEWFISNVKEPILKQMEEFEEEGSGWALSKILHLLVNINKYNPSRVGSYIPLPKVIDDKKACVNVKNFDDFCFKWAILAALYSGKRKNKDRVEQYKKFENELNFSGIEFPMKLKDVPKFEKMNKISVNVYSLKQNYDVEPIHLTASKQEKHVRLLMIQDRYDDEDSPGDDDDEYIPINYHYVWIENLLRLVSSQLSNNQHTKFICDRCLHYFHSSDKLTSHEEDCYSINKCKVLLPNKNNNKLTFINYSKKEWVPFVIYADFECVLKPVAEARAYSVHEAFSCGLYLKCNFDDELSEYRCYRKVNDDDISPSEWFAQNLQDIADKVLEFFDNPKPMCFTSVEKVKFEKADICHICKRGFTENDVKVRDHSHFTSEYRGAAHSKCNINYRDVRFVPVIFHNLSGYDSHLFIREVATGFPGRVWVLPQTKERYISFVKFMEDQRLSFRFIDSFKFMASSLDNLAKNLKQQPTLRKVFGQDYDDAQIELLTKKGVFPYEYISSFEKLQETALPPPEQFYSSLTDSDISTKDYEHAKEVWDSFKISNLGEYSDLYLKTDVLLLVEIFENFRKTCHEAYELDPVHYYTLPSYSWDAMLLYTQVE
;
A
#
# COMPACT_ATOMS: atom_id res chain seq x y z
N MET A 1 -49.08 5.82 20.61
CA MET A 1 -48.16 6.93 20.32
C MET A 1 -46.78 6.46 19.83
N GLU A 2 -46.05 5.53 20.46
CA GLU A 2 -44.81 4.98 19.85
C GLU A 2 -45.06 4.02 18.65
N ARG A 3 -46.31 3.61 18.40
CA ARG A 3 -46.70 2.68 17.32
C ARG A 3 -46.79 3.31 15.92
N GLU A 4 -47.04 4.62 15.79
CA GLU A 4 -47.28 5.26 14.47
C GLU A 4 -45.98 5.58 13.70
N TYR A 5 -44.85 5.79 14.39
CA TYR A 5 -43.61 6.27 13.74
C TYR A 5 -42.83 5.18 12.98
N SER A 6 -42.81 3.95 13.51
CA SER A 6 -42.06 2.86 12.88
C SER A 6 -42.70 2.43 11.55
N GLU A 7 -44.02 2.56 11.44
CA GLU A 7 -44.79 2.27 10.22
C GLU A 7 -44.50 3.30 9.12
N VAL A 8 -44.43 4.59 9.46
CA VAL A 8 -44.10 5.67 8.50
C VAL A 8 -42.69 5.52 7.92
N ILE A 9 -41.69 5.20 8.74
CA ILE A 9 -40.33 4.95 8.23
C ILE A 9 -40.27 3.69 7.36
N GLU A 10 -41.01 2.64 7.72
CA GLU A 10 -41.02 1.39 6.96
C GLU A 10 -41.71 1.57 5.60
N GLU A 11 -42.78 2.37 5.54
CA GLU A 11 -43.43 2.80 4.29
C GLU A 11 -42.50 3.67 3.43
N LEU A 12 -41.82 4.67 4.00
CA LEU A 12 -40.88 5.51 3.26
C LEU A 12 -39.70 4.69 2.70
N ARG A 13 -39.16 3.76 3.49
CA ARG A 13 -38.11 2.82 3.04
C ARG A 13 -38.61 1.86 1.97
N ARG A 14 -39.87 1.43 2.04
CA ARG A 14 -40.49 0.60 1.01
C ARG A 14 -40.67 1.36 -0.29
N ALA A 15 -41.16 2.60 -0.24
CA ALA A 15 -41.36 3.45 -1.41
C ALA A 15 -40.02 3.78 -2.11
N LEU A 16 -38.97 4.09 -1.35
CA LEU A 16 -37.62 4.30 -1.87
C LEU A 16 -37.06 3.04 -2.56
N ARG A 17 -37.23 1.85 -1.95
CA ARG A 17 -36.78 0.57 -2.52
C ARG A 17 -37.52 0.18 -3.80
N LEU A 18 -38.78 0.60 -3.96
CA LEU A 18 -39.62 0.27 -5.11
C LEU A 18 -39.63 1.37 -6.19
N GLY A 19 -38.93 2.48 -5.97
CA GLY A 19 -38.97 3.64 -6.88
C GLY A 19 -40.36 4.29 -6.97
N GLU A 20 -41.20 4.10 -5.96
CA GLU A 20 -42.56 4.65 -5.91
C GLU A 20 -42.54 6.14 -5.54
N ARG A 21 -43.55 6.87 -6.02
CA ARG A 21 -43.67 8.30 -5.74
C ARG A 21 -44.10 8.49 -4.28
N ILE A 22 -43.18 8.95 -3.43
CA ILE A 22 -43.45 9.26 -2.02
C ILE A 22 -44.45 10.41 -1.93
N ASP A 23 -45.49 10.27 -1.12
CA ASP A 23 -46.45 11.34 -0.83
C ASP A 23 -45.80 12.40 0.08
N GLU A 24 -45.69 13.61 -0.45
CA GLU A 24 -45.08 14.77 0.22
C GLU A 24 -45.81 15.13 1.53
N SER A 25 -47.11 14.81 1.65
CA SER A 25 -47.85 15.05 2.89
C SER A 25 -47.35 14.18 4.05
N VAL A 26 -46.97 12.93 3.78
CA VAL A 26 -46.50 11.96 4.79
C VAL A 26 -45.11 12.36 5.30
N LEU A 27 -44.24 12.83 4.39
CA LEU A 27 -42.91 13.31 4.74
C LEU A 27 -42.97 14.56 5.63
N ASN A 28 -43.81 15.53 5.25
CA ASN A 28 -44.03 16.75 6.03
C ASN A 28 -44.65 16.48 7.41
N GLU A 29 -45.54 15.49 7.50
CA GLU A 29 -46.13 15.08 8.77
C GLU A 29 -45.08 14.45 9.71
N GLY A 30 -44.18 13.61 9.18
CA GLY A 30 -43.08 13.02 9.93
C GLY A 30 -42.07 14.05 10.45
N ILE A 31 -41.72 15.04 9.63
CA ILE A 31 -40.86 16.18 10.01
C ILE A 31 -41.51 16.97 11.14
N ARG A 32 -42.76 17.42 10.95
CA ARG A 32 -43.51 18.19 11.94
C ARG A 32 -43.67 17.45 13.26
N TYR A 33 -43.87 16.13 13.23
CA TYR A 33 -43.93 15.32 14.43
C TYR A 33 -42.62 15.34 15.22
N LEU A 34 -41.47 15.14 14.55
CA LEU A 34 -40.17 15.12 15.22
C LEU A 34 -39.75 16.50 15.73
N GLU A 35 -40.05 17.57 15.00
CA GLU A 35 -39.86 18.95 15.47
C GLU A 35 -40.66 19.23 16.75
N ASN A 36 -41.94 18.84 16.77
CA ASN A 36 -42.79 18.94 17.96
C ASN A 36 -42.25 18.10 19.12
N ALA A 37 -41.79 16.87 18.85
CA ALA A 37 -41.19 16.03 19.88
C ALA A 37 -39.92 16.64 20.47
N LEU A 38 -39.05 17.24 19.64
CA LEU A 38 -37.81 17.89 20.07
C LEU A 38 -38.02 19.19 20.86
N SER A 39 -39.17 19.84 20.68
CA SER A 39 -39.57 21.02 21.46
C SER A 39 -39.98 20.68 22.92
N SER A 40 -40.23 19.40 23.21
CA SER A 40 -40.62 18.93 24.54
C SER A 40 -39.41 18.58 25.45
N ILE A 41 -39.61 18.58 26.77
CA ILE A 41 -38.56 18.20 27.74
C ILE A 41 -38.30 16.69 27.64
N LEU A 42 -37.18 16.32 27.00
CA LEU A 42 -36.77 14.93 26.77
C LEU A 42 -35.38 14.61 27.37
N PRO A 43 -35.13 13.36 27.79
CA PRO A 43 -33.78 12.88 28.14
C PRO A 43 -32.79 13.04 26.96
N ARG A 44 -31.51 13.38 27.25
CA ARG A 44 -30.45 13.62 26.25
C ARG A 44 -30.33 12.49 25.20
N SER A 45 -30.51 11.24 25.60
CA SER A 45 -30.46 10.07 24.70
C SER A 45 -31.63 10.01 23.71
N LYS A 46 -32.86 10.37 24.12
CA LYS A 46 -34.02 10.47 23.23
C LYS A 46 -33.93 11.70 22.33
N LYS A 47 -33.40 12.81 22.85
CA LYS A 47 -33.17 14.04 22.07
C LYS A 47 -32.19 13.81 20.91
N HIS A 48 -31.05 13.14 21.18
CA HIS A 48 -30.10 12.75 20.13
C HIS A 48 -30.73 11.81 19.08
N LYS A 49 -31.54 10.84 19.51
CA LYS A 49 -32.23 9.91 18.61
C LYS A 49 -33.21 10.64 17.68
N TYR A 50 -34.03 11.53 18.22
CA TYR A 50 -35.00 12.31 17.43
C TYR A 50 -34.31 13.36 16.53
N GLN A 51 -33.17 13.93 16.94
CA GLN A 51 -32.37 14.81 16.08
C GLN A 51 -31.78 14.06 14.88
N SER A 52 -31.22 12.87 15.10
CA SER A 52 -30.72 12.00 14.00
C SER A 52 -31.83 11.62 13.02
N GLN A 53 -33.01 11.29 13.56
CA GLN A 53 -34.18 10.94 12.77
C GLN A 53 -34.77 12.13 11.97
N LEU A 54 -34.81 13.32 12.57
CA LEU A 54 -35.26 14.54 11.91
C LEU A 54 -34.30 14.94 10.80
N SER A 55 -33.00 14.85 11.05
CA SER A 55 -31.96 15.10 10.05
C SER A 55 -32.13 14.19 8.83
N HIS A 56 -32.44 12.91 9.04
CA HIS A 56 -32.71 11.96 7.94
C HIS A 56 -33.97 12.30 7.14
N LEU A 57 -35.07 12.73 7.78
CA LEU A 57 -36.29 13.12 7.06
C LEU A 57 -36.13 14.45 6.31
N LEU A 58 -35.45 15.43 6.90
CA LEU A 58 -35.13 16.70 6.24
C LEU A 58 -34.19 16.49 5.04
N SER A 59 -33.26 15.53 5.12
CA SER A 59 -32.38 15.21 4.00
C SER A 59 -33.12 14.50 2.86
N ILE A 60 -34.12 13.66 3.14
CA ILE A 60 -35.06 13.11 2.15
C ILE A 60 -35.92 14.23 1.55
N HIS A 61 -36.37 15.20 2.35
CA HIS A 61 -37.16 16.33 1.87
C HIS A 61 -36.36 17.25 0.93
N ALA A 62 -35.11 17.54 1.27
CA ALA A 62 -34.19 18.30 0.42
C ALA A 62 -33.89 17.59 -0.91
N ARG A 63 -33.86 16.24 -0.94
CA ARG A 63 -33.80 15.46 -2.20
C ARG A 63 -35.04 15.68 -3.08
N TYR A 64 -36.20 15.91 -2.48
CA TYR A 64 -37.44 16.22 -3.20
C TYR A 64 -37.44 17.65 -3.77
N GLU A 65 -36.98 18.65 -3.01
CA GLU A 65 -36.93 20.06 -3.42
C GLU A 65 -35.84 20.35 -4.48
N LYS A 66 -34.66 19.68 -4.42
CA LYS A 66 -33.53 19.90 -5.36
C LYS A 66 -33.70 19.24 -6.74
N ARG A 67 -34.94 18.92 -7.16
CA ARG A 67 -35.24 18.49 -8.54
C ARG A 67 -34.94 19.54 -9.61
N GLY A 68 -34.46 20.76 -9.27
CA GLY A 68 -33.79 21.72 -10.19
C GLY A 68 -32.44 22.21 -9.64
N SER A 69 -31.31 21.58 -9.96
CA SER A 69 -30.25 22.22 -10.76
C SER A 69 -29.31 21.19 -11.39
N GLY A 70 -29.19 21.17 -12.72
CA GLY A 70 -28.08 20.54 -13.44
C GLY A 70 -27.03 21.62 -13.71
N LEU A 71 -25.75 21.26 -13.76
CA LEU A 71 -24.66 22.18 -14.06
C LEU A 71 -24.41 22.20 -15.58
N SER A 72 -24.31 23.41 -16.12
CA SER A 72 -23.97 23.78 -17.51
C SER A 72 -25.08 23.65 -18.58
N ASP A 73 -25.08 24.64 -19.48
CA ASP A 73 -25.89 24.79 -20.70
C ASP A 73 -25.36 23.92 -21.87
N ASP A 74 -24.41 23.00 -21.62
CA ASP A 74 -23.90 22.10 -22.67
C ASP A 74 -24.97 21.09 -23.09
N GLU A 75 -25.09 20.81 -24.38
CA GLU A 75 -26.07 19.85 -24.92
C GLU A 75 -25.82 18.40 -24.45
N LEU A 76 -24.61 18.09 -23.94
CA LEU A 76 -24.19 16.76 -23.50
C LEU A 76 -24.53 16.49 -22.02
N ARG A 77 -25.02 15.29 -21.70
CA ARG A 77 -25.38 14.87 -20.32
C ARG A 77 -24.19 14.38 -19.49
N ILE A 78 -23.20 13.79 -20.17
CA ILE A 78 -21.96 13.23 -19.62
C ILE A 78 -20.81 13.42 -20.64
N LYS A 79 -19.55 13.43 -20.17
CA LYS A 79 -18.36 13.54 -21.03
C LYS A 79 -17.18 12.77 -20.47
N TRP A 80 -16.37 12.16 -21.34
CA TRP A 80 -15.07 11.58 -20.98
C TRP A 80 -13.97 12.63 -20.96
N GLU A 81 -13.14 12.61 -19.92
CA GLU A 81 -11.90 13.41 -19.83
C GLU A 81 -10.73 12.53 -19.38
N ASP A 82 -9.60 12.63 -20.10
CA ASP A 82 -8.40 11.87 -19.77
C ASP A 82 -7.65 12.49 -18.59
N VAL A 83 -7.17 11.65 -17.68
CA VAL A 83 -6.42 12.06 -16.48
C VAL A 83 -5.02 11.47 -16.53
N LYS A 84 -3.98 12.30 -16.33
CA LYS A 84 -2.58 11.84 -16.29
C LYS A 84 -2.37 10.94 -15.06
N SER A 85 -1.89 9.72 -15.27
CA SER A 85 -1.57 8.76 -14.21
C SER A 85 -0.06 8.77 -13.90
N ALA A 86 0.30 8.70 -12.61
CA ALA A 86 1.68 8.55 -12.14
C ALA A 86 2.18 7.08 -12.10
N PHE A 87 1.31 6.11 -12.38
CA PHE A 87 1.62 4.67 -12.31
C PHE A 87 2.03 4.09 -13.66
N SER A 88 3.18 3.42 -13.73
CA SER A 88 3.75 2.80 -14.95
C SER A 88 2.91 1.66 -15.55
N CYS A 89 2.03 1.02 -14.77
CA CYS A 89 1.18 -0.09 -15.23
C CYS A 89 -0.21 0.35 -15.76
N ARG A 90 -0.47 1.65 -15.86
CA ARG A 90 -1.77 2.20 -16.27
C ARG A 90 -1.83 2.36 -17.80
N ILE A 91 -2.82 1.74 -18.46
CA ILE A 91 -3.05 1.95 -19.91
C ILE A 91 -3.69 3.33 -20.10
N ARG A 92 -4.75 3.59 -19.35
CA ARG A 92 -5.51 4.84 -19.44
C ARG A 92 -6.29 5.05 -18.14
N THR A 93 -6.36 6.29 -17.70
CA THR A 93 -7.32 6.72 -16.67
C THR A 93 -8.13 7.84 -17.29
N GLY A 94 -9.45 7.76 -17.16
CA GLY A 94 -10.31 8.88 -17.50
C GLY A 94 -11.54 8.92 -16.63
N GLN A 95 -12.14 10.10 -16.57
CA GLN A 95 -13.31 10.40 -15.77
C GLN A 95 -14.50 10.65 -16.68
N ILE A 96 -15.64 10.04 -16.37
CA ILE A 96 -16.93 10.38 -16.97
C ILE A 96 -17.55 11.45 -16.07
N VAL A 97 -17.46 12.70 -16.52
CA VAL A 97 -17.96 13.86 -15.79
C VAL A 97 -19.48 13.94 -15.94
N ASN A 98 -20.16 14.15 -14.82
CA ASN A 98 -21.60 14.35 -14.79
C ASN A 98 -21.98 15.83 -14.92
N PHE A 99 -22.84 16.18 -15.88
CA PHE A 99 -23.37 17.54 -16.03
C PHE A 99 -24.83 17.64 -15.54
N LYS A 100 -25.66 16.64 -15.81
CA LYS A 100 -27.12 16.76 -15.65
C LYS A 100 -27.77 15.69 -14.77
N HIS A 101 -27.10 14.57 -14.48
CA HIS A 101 -27.70 13.50 -13.70
C HIS A 101 -27.77 13.83 -12.21
N LYS A 102 -28.88 13.43 -11.60
CA LYS A 102 -29.16 13.61 -10.16
C LYS A 102 -29.34 12.30 -9.43
N ASP A 103 -29.70 11.27 -10.19
CA ASP A 103 -29.87 9.91 -9.72
C ASP A 103 -28.68 9.06 -10.17
N ALA A 104 -28.13 8.28 -9.25
CA ALA A 104 -26.94 7.47 -9.49
C ALA A 104 -27.22 6.34 -10.48
N THR A 105 -28.42 5.77 -10.45
CA THR A 105 -28.84 4.71 -11.37
C THR A 105 -28.87 5.23 -12.80
N ALA A 106 -29.54 6.36 -13.03
CA ALA A 106 -29.63 7.01 -14.34
C ALA A 106 -28.27 7.51 -14.83
N PHE A 107 -27.42 8.03 -13.93
CA PHE A 107 -26.05 8.42 -14.29
C PHE A 107 -25.22 7.23 -14.76
N LEU A 108 -25.28 6.11 -14.04
CA LEU A 108 -24.52 4.90 -14.39
C LEU A 108 -25.04 4.27 -15.68
N GLU A 109 -26.33 4.40 -15.98
CA GLU A 109 -26.92 3.97 -17.26
C GLU A 109 -26.42 4.79 -18.45
N ASP A 110 -26.33 6.12 -18.34
CA ASP A 110 -25.75 6.93 -19.42
C ASP A 110 -24.22 6.70 -19.49
N ALA A 111 -23.53 6.63 -18.34
CA ALA A 111 -22.09 6.41 -18.25
C ALA A 111 -21.65 5.08 -18.88
N PHE A 112 -22.52 4.07 -18.86
CA PHE A 112 -22.29 2.78 -19.52
C PHE A 112 -21.94 2.95 -21.00
N THR A 113 -22.59 3.88 -21.71
CA THR A 113 -22.36 4.08 -23.15
C THR A 113 -20.93 4.52 -23.44
N ILE A 114 -20.45 5.53 -22.69
CA ILE A 114 -19.07 6.03 -22.81
C ILE A 114 -18.07 4.99 -22.30
N PHE A 115 -18.41 4.29 -21.21
CA PHE A 115 -17.59 3.22 -20.67
C PHE A 115 -17.35 2.13 -21.73
N VAL A 116 -18.40 1.63 -22.39
CA VAL A 116 -18.29 0.59 -23.43
C VAL A 116 -17.39 1.04 -24.58
N GLU A 117 -17.55 2.28 -25.06
CA GLU A 117 -16.72 2.83 -26.13
C GLU A 117 -15.22 2.79 -25.74
N ARG A 118 -14.88 3.35 -24.57
CA ARG A 118 -13.48 3.46 -24.11
C ARG A 118 -12.86 2.10 -23.75
N ILE A 119 -13.66 1.20 -23.21
CA ILE A 119 -13.23 -0.18 -22.93
C ILE A 119 -12.99 -0.95 -24.24
N SER A 120 -13.84 -0.77 -25.25
CA SER A 120 -13.67 -1.41 -26.56
C SER A 120 -12.39 -0.92 -27.25
N GLU A 121 -12.14 0.40 -27.26
CA GLU A 121 -10.88 0.97 -27.78
C GLU A 121 -9.63 0.39 -27.09
N ALA A 122 -9.70 0.16 -25.77
CA ALA A 122 -8.62 -0.46 -25.02
C ALA A 122 -8.48 -1.95 -25.37
N LEU A 123 -9.59 -2.65 -25.61
CA LEU A 123 -9.63 -4.07 -25.98
C LEU A 123 -9.16 -4.34 -27.43
N ASP A 124 -9.26 -3.36 -28.31
CA ASP A 124 -8.69 -3.44 -29.67
C ASP A 124 -7.16 -3.50 -29.64
N LYS A 125 -6.54 -2.80 -28.69
CA LYS A 125 -5.08 -2.75 -28.51
C LYS A 125 -4.58 -3.83 -27.55
N HIS A 126 -5.40 -4.26 -26.60
CA HIS A 126 -5.05 -5.22 -25.56
C HIS A 126 -6.12 -6.32 -25.46
N SER A 127 -5.73 -7.59 -25.60
CA SER A 127 -6.69 -8.71 -25.62
C SER A 127 -7.51 -8.87 -24.34
N MET A 128 -7.07 -8.28 -23.24
CA MET A 128 -7.77 -8.21 -21.97
C MET A 128 -7.16 -7.09 -21.13
N ILE A 129 -7.95 -6.57 -20.20
CA ILE A 129 -7.60 -5.43 -19.36
C ILE A 129 -8.13 -5.68 -17.94
N LYS A 130 -7.57 -4.97 -16.95
CA LYS A 130 -8.12 -4.94 -15.59
C LYS A 130 -8.74 -3.57 -15.38
N VAL A 131 -10.01 -3.55 -15.00
CA VAL A 131 -10.78 -2.34 -14.81
C VAL A 131 -11.24 -2.25 -13.37
N ASN A 132 -11.06 -1.08 -12.78
CA ASN A 132 -11.77 -0.69 -11.57
C ASN A 132 -12.36 0.70 -11.77
N VAL A 133 -13.37 1.02 -10.99
CA VAL A 133 -14.11 2.27 -11.09
C VAL A 133 -14.23 2.89 -9.71
N GLU A 134 -14.24 4.21 -9.68
CA GLU A 134 -14.50 5.01 -8.49
C GLU A 134 -15.59 6.03 -8.79
N LEU A 135 -16.70 5.99 -8.05
CA LEU A 135 -17.73 7.02 -8.12
C LEU A 135 -17.42 8.09 -7.08
N ALA A 136 -17.19 9.31 -7.55
CA ALA A 136 -17.11 10.49 -6.69
C ALA A 136 -18.49 11.14 -6.61
N ALA A 137 -19.01 11.27 -5.39
CA ALA A 137 -20.29 11.88 -5.12
C ALA A 137 -20.23 12.72 -3.85
N GLU A 138 -20.91 13.84 -3.88
CA GLU A 138 -21.03 14.75 -2.77
C GLU A 138 -22.29 14.45 -1.98
N TYR A 139 -22.14 14.33 -0.67
CA TYR A 139 -23.22 14.10 0.28
C TYR A 139 -23.43 15.34 1.13
N MET A 140 -24.61 15.47 1.72
CA MET A 140 -24.95 16.51 2.68
C MET A 140 -25.54 15.94 3.96
N THR A 141 -25.28 16.58 5.09
CA THR A 141 -25.86 16.28 6.41
C THR A 141 -26.12 17.59 7.16
N LEU A 142 -26.93 17.56 8.22
CA LEU A 142 -27.18 18.71 9.07
C LEU A 142 -26.27 18.69 10.30
N ASN A 143 -25.66 19.83 10.61
CA ASN A 143 -24.93 20.01 11.87
C ASN A 143 -25.89 20.17 13.06
N LYS A 144 -25.35 20.26 14.28
CA LYS A 144 -26.14 20.41 15.52
C LYS A 144 -26.98 21.70 15.54
N ASP A 145 -26.61 22.68 14.72
CA ASP A 145 -27.22 24.01 14.63
C ASP A 145 -28.22 24.14 13.47
N GLY A 146 -28.43 23.08 12.69
CA GLY A 146 -29.39 23.04 11.58
C GLY A 146 -28.85 23.55 10.23
N GLU A 147 -27.54 23.71 10.09
CA GLU A 147 -26.90 24.11 8.83
C GLU A 147 -26.44 22.89 8.02
N PHE A 148 -26.51 23.00 6.69
CA PHE A 148 -26.08 21.95 5.77
C PHE A 148 -24.55 21.90 5.66
N ILE A 149 -23.96 20.80 6.12
CA ILE A 149 -22.59 20.41 5.81
C ILE A 149 -22.64 19.50 4.59
N PHE A 150 -21.70 19.66 3.67
CA PHE A 150 -21.50 18.79 2.54
C PHE A 150 -20.13 18.11 2.61
N GLY A 151 -19.94 17.03 1.86
CA GLY A 151 -18.69 16.29 1.86
C GLY A 151 -18.61 15.34 0.69
N ASP A 152 -17.46 15.37 0.01
CA ASP A 152 -17.16 14.42 -1.05
C ASP A 152 -16.89 13.02 -0.48
N LYS A 153 -17.47 12.02 -1.14
CA LYS A 153 -17.37 10.60 -0.83
C LYS A 153 -17.05 9.82 -2.09
N TYR A 154 -16.21 8.80 -1.92
CA TYR A 154 -15.66 8.00 -3.00
C TYR A 154 -16.05 6.54 -2.79
N PHE A 155 -16.73 5.95 -3.78
CA PHE A 155 -17.16 4.55 -3.74
C PHE A 155 -16.39 3.75 -4.76
N ASN A 156 -15.72 2.69 -4.30
CA ASN A 156 -14.69 2.00 -5.05
C ASN A 156 -15.09 0.58 -5.40
N THR A 157 -14.80 0.16 -6.64
CA THR A 157 -14.95 -1.24 -7.05
C THR A 157 -13.60 -1.96 -7.02
N LYS A 158 -13.66 -3.29 -6.92
CA LYS A 158 -12.47 -4.15 -7.02
C LYS A 158 -11.91 -4.12 -8.44
N ASN A 159 -10.62 -4.43 -8.58
CA ASN A 159 -10.02 -4.65 -9.89
C ASN A 159 -10.54 -5.95 -10.48
N GLU A 160 -11.36 -5.83 -11.52
CA GLU A 160 -11.97 -6.96 -12.21
C GLU A 160 -11.49 -7.00 -13.66
N HIS A 161 -11.49 -8.19 -14.24
CA HIS A 161 -10.91 -8.40 -15.57
C HIS A 161 -11.98 -8.32 -16.66
N ILE A 162 -11.64 -7.70 -17.80
CA ILE A 162 -12.49 -7.60 -18.99
C ILE A 162 -11.70 -8.12 -20.19
N SER A 163 -12.27 -9.09 -20.92
CA SER A 163 -11.74 -9.62 -22.19
C SER A 163 -12.65 -9.29 -23.35
N GLN A 164 -12.20 -9.49 -24.59
CA GLN A 164 -13.02 -9.33 -25.80
C GLN A 164 -14.32 -10.16 -25.79
N SER A 165 -14.35 -11.30 -25.08
CA SER A 165 -15.54 -12.15 -24.92
C SER A 165 -16.41 -11.83 -23.68
N THR A 166 -16.07 -10.78 -22.92
CA THR A 166 -16.87 -10.35 -21.77
C THR A 166 -18.09 -9.56 -22.25
N ASP A 167 -19.30 -9.96 -21.84
CA ASP A 167 -20.49 -9.12 -22.00
C ASP A 167 -20.33 -7.88 -21.12
N LEU A 168 -20.08 -6.73 -21.76
CA LEU A 168 -19.80 -5.49 -21.05
C LEU A 168 -21.03 -5.00 -20.27
N GLY A 169 -22.24 -5.31 -20.72
CA GLY A 169 -23.50 -4.93 -20.06
C GLY A 169 -23.69 -5.68 -18.74
N GLU A 170 -23.65 -7.01 -18.78
CA GLU A 170 -23.72 -7.83 -17.57
C GLU A 170 -22.57 -7.50 -16.62
N TRP A 171 -21.35 -7.36 -17.15
CA TRP A 171 -20.17 -7.04 -16.35
C TRP A 171 -20.28 -5.69 -15.65
N PHE A 172 -20.75 -4.65 -16.36
CA PHE A 172 -20.92 -3.33 -15.78
C PHE A 172 -21.98 -3.34 -14.67
N ILE A 173 -23.08 -4.07 -14.87
CA ILE A 173 -24.12 -4.20 -13.83
C ILE A 173 -23.54 -4.86 -12.57
N SER A 174 -22.92 -6.04 -12.70
CA SER A 174 -22.48 -6.83 -11.54
C SER A 174 -21.24 -6.28 -10.84
N ASN A 175 -20.34 -5.60 -11.57
CA ASN A 175 -19.05 -5.15 -11.03
C ASN A 175 -18.97 -3.63 -10.79
N VAL A 176 -19.87 -2.84 -11.38
CA VAL A 176 -19.92 -1.38 -11.23
C VAL A 176 -21.24 -0.93 -10.63
N LYS A 177 -22.37 -1.16 -11.30
CA LYS A 177 -23.66 -0.60 -10.90
C LYS A 177 -24.13 -1.10 -9.54
N GLU A 178 -24.29 -2.41 -9.37
CA GLU A 178 -24.79 -2.98 -8.11
C GLU A 178 -23.84 -2.74 -6.92
N PRO A 179 -22.51 -2.94 -7.04
CA PRO A 179 -21.61 -2.71 -5.91
C PRO A 179 -21.52 -1.24 -5.49
N ILE A 180 -21.60 -0.30 -6.43
CA ILE A 180 -21.58 1.14 -6.12
C ILE A 180 -22.88 1.55 -5.44
N LEU A 181 -24.04 1.19 -6.02
CA LEU A 181 -25.33 1.52 -5.42
C LEU A 181 -25.49 0.92 -4.02
N LYS A 182 -25.01 -0.31 -3.83
CA LYS A 182 -25.00 -0.96 -2.51
C LYS A 182 -24.12 -0.20 -1.50
N GLN A 183 -22.90 0.19 -1.88
CA GLN A 183 -22.03 0.95 -0.99
C GLN A 183 -22.61 2.33 -0.64
N MET A 184 -23.31 2.97 -1.59
CA MET A 184 -24.03 4.23 -1.35
C MET A 184 -25.19 4.03 -0.36
N GLU A 185 -25.98 2.96 -0.54
CA GLU A 185 -27.09 2.62 0.36
C GLU A 185 -26.58 2.31 1.79
N GLU A 186 -25.56 1.45 1.91
CA GLU A 186 -24.91 1.15 3.21
C GLU A 186 -24.42 2.43 3.89
N PHE A 187 -23.81 3.35 3.14
CA PHE A 187 -23.35 4.63 3.68
C PHE A 187 -24.50 5.55 4.15
N GLU A 188 -25.62 5.58 3.43
CA GLU A 188 -26.81 6.34 3.87
C GLU A 188 -27.51 5.70 5.09
N GLU A 189 -27.36 4.38 5.29
CA GLU A 189 -27.99 3.63 6.39
C GLU A 189 -27.20 3.64 7.71
N GLU A 190 -25.90 3.95 7.71
CA GLU A 190 -25.01 3.95 8.90
C GLU A 190 -25.32 5.04 9.97
N GLY A 191 -26.50 5.66 9.94
CA GLY A 191 -27.09 6.40 11.07
C GLY A 191 -26.60 7.83 11.30
N SER A 192 -25.72 8.34 10.42
CA SER A 192 -25.09 9.67 10.53
C SER A 192 -25.79 10.79 9.73
N GLY A 193 -26.92 10.48 9.07
CA GLY A 193 -27.82 11.49 8.46
C GLY A 193 -27.38 12.03 7.10
N TRP A 194 -26.32 11.47 6.51
CA TRP A 194 -25.84 11.88 5.18
C TRP A 194 -26.82 11.47 4.08
N ALA A 195 -27.05 12.36 3.12
CA ALA A 195 -27.84 12.12 1.93
C ALA A 195 -27.10 12.58 0.68
N LEU A 196 -27.26 11.86 -0.43
CA LEU A 196 -26.69 12.26 -1.70
C LEU A 196 -27.16 13.67 -2.12
N SER A 197 -26.20 14.56 -2.36
CA SER A 197 -26.42 15.93 -2.83
C SER A 197 -26.16 16.04 -4.33
N LYS A 198 -25.01 15.52 -4.81
CA LYS A 198 -24.60 15.62 -6.21
C LYS A 198 -23.69 14.46 -6.60
N ILE A 199 -23.81 13.99 -7.84
CA ILE A 199 -22.85 13.05 -8.44
C ILE A 199 -21.81 13.88 -9.21
N LEU A 200 -20.52 13.68 -8.93
CA LEU A 200 -19.45 14.47 -9.53
C LEU A 200 -18.96 13.81 -10.83
N HIS A 201 -18.41 12.61 -10.72
CA HIS A 201 -17.88 11.87 -11.87
C HIS A 201 -17.70 10.38 -11.56
N LEU A 202 -17.52 9.59 -12.62
CA LEU A 202 -17.12 8.19 -12.56
C LEU A 202 -15.69 8.05 -13.08
N LEU A 203 -14.71 7.85 -12.21
CA LEU A 203 -13.33 7.62 -12.60
C LEU A 203 -13.15 6.17 -13.04
N VAL A 204 -12.78 5.95 -14.29
CA VAL A 204 -12.54 4.65 -14.89
C VAL A 204 -11.04 4.43 -15.05
N ASN A 205 -10.56 3.38 -14.41
CA ASN A 205 -9.16 3.04 -14.36
C ASN A 205 -8.91 1.78 -15.20
N ILE A 206 -8.20 1.93 -16.32
CA ILE A 206 -7.86 0.84 -17.24
C ILE A 206 -6.40 0.47 -17.04
N ASN A 207 -6.19 -0.71 -16.45
CA ASN A 207 -4.88 -1.24 -16.15
C ASN A 207 -4.47 -2.28 -17.17
N LYS A 208 -3.16 -2.32 -17.46
CA LYS A 208 -2.58 -3.39 -18.26
C LYS A 208 -2.83 -4.70 -17.54
N TYR A 209 -3.55 -5.59 -18.21
CA TYR A 209 -3.67 -6.97 -17.80
C TYR A 209 -3.08 -7.80 -18.91
N ASN A 210 -2.13 -8.65 -18.57
CA ASN A 210 -1.51 -9.58 -19.50
C ASN A 210 -2.09 -10.96 -19.23
N PRO A 211 -3.21 -11.35 -19.86
CA PRO A 211 -3.49 -12.76 -20.03
C PRO A 211 -2.60 -13.27 -21.15
N SER A 212 -1.98 -14.40 -20.83
CA SER A 212 -1.23 -15.27 -21.72
C SER A 212 -1.77 -15.27 -23.15
N ARG A 213 -0.95 -14.82 -24.11
CA ARG A 213 -1.08 -15.28 -25.50
C ARG A 213 -0.42 -16.66 -25.53
N VAL A 214 -1.26 -17.69 -25.52
CA VAL A 214 -0.86 -19.08 -25.67
C VAL A 214 -0.94 -19.39 -27.18
N GLY A 215 -0.15 -20.29 -27.74
CA GLY A 215 -0.47 -20.74 -29.10
C GLY A 215 0.61 -21.57 -29.77
N SER A 216 1.67 -20.93 -30.24
CA SER A 216 2.73 -21.59 -30.99
C SER A 216 3.67 -22.43 -30.11
N TYR A 217 4.40 -23.35 -30.75
CA TYR A 217 5.41 -24.19 -30.11
C TYR A 217 6.50 -23.35 -29.41
N ILE A 218 6.74 -23.68 -28.14
CA ILE A 218 7.87 -23.17 -27.35
C ILE A 218 8.75 -24.37 -26.98
N PRO A 219 10.07 -24.33 -27.20
CA PRO A 219 10.95 -25.41 -26.78
C PRO A 219 10.96 -25.55 -25.25
N LEU A 220 11.01 -26.78 -24.75
CA LEU A 220 11.18 -27.01 -23.31
C LEU A 220 12.53 -26.46 -22.83
N PRO A 221 12.59 -25.80 -21.66
CA PRO A 221 13.86 -25.50 -21.02
C PRO A 221 14.70 -26.77 -20.86
N LYS A 222 16.01 -26.69 -21.13
CA LYS A 222 16.91 -27.85 -21.15
C LYS A 222 16.83 -28.69 -19.87
N VAL A 223 16.75 -28.04 -18.72
CA VAL A 223 16.61 -28.67 -17.40
C VAL A 223 15.35 -29.55 -17.31
N ILE A 224 14.28 -29.19 -18.02
CA ILE A 224 13.03 -29.95 -18.07
C ILE A 224 13.06 -31.01 -19.18
N ASP A 225 13.61 -30.69 -20.35
CA ASP A 225 13.73 -31.65 -21.46
C ASP A 225 14.63 -32.84 -21.11
N ASP A 226 15.72 -32.61 -20.38
CA ASP A 226 16.65 -33.65 -19.92
C ASP A 226 15.97 -34.66 -18.98
N LYS A 227 14.92 -34.23 -18.27
CA LYS A 227 14.14 -35.13 -17.41
C LYS A 227 13.32 -36.13 -18.22
N LYS A 228 13.11 -35.94 -19.53
CA LYS A 228 12.29 -36.83 -20.39
C LYS A 228 10.96 -37.22 -19.74
N ALA A 229 10.31 -36.25 -19.11
CA ALA A 229 9.08 -36.42 -18.34
C ALA A 229 7.84 -35.87 -19.05
N CYS A 230 8.05 -35.08 -20.09
CA CYS A 230 7.03 -34.32 -20.81
C CYS A 230 7.05 -34.67 -22.30
N VAL A 231 5.88 -34.56 -22.94
CA VAL A 231 5.70 -34.65 -24.39
C VAL A 231 5.26 -33.27 -24.88
N ASN A 232 6.19 -32.57 -25.51
CA ASN A 232 5.95 -31.26 -26.12
C ASN A 232 5.58 -31.46 -27.61
N VAL A 233 4.31 -31.21 -27.94
CA VAL A 233 3.81 -31.39 -29.31
C VAL A 233 4.12 -30.14 -30.13
N LYS A 234 4.84 -30.32 -31.24
CA LYS A 234 5.29 -29.25 -32.13
C LYS A 234 4.13 -28.76 -32.98
N ASN A 235 3.44 -27.73 -32.52
CA ASN A 235 2.37 -27.05 -33.23
C ASN A 235 2.77 -25.61 -33.64
N PHE A 236 2.25 -25.14 -34.76
CA PHE A 236 2.46 -23.77 -35.27
C PHE A 236 1.13 -23.00 -35.38
N ASP A 237 0.11 -23.49 -34.68
CA ASP A 237 -1.25 -22.96 -34.57
C ASP A 237 -1.53 -22.56 -33.11
N ASP A 238 -2.71 -22.03 -32.80
CA ASP A 238 -3.07 -21.61 -31.44
C ASP A 238 -3.65 -22.74 -30.56
N PHE A 239 -3.49 -24.01 -30.99
CA PHE A 239 -4.18 -25.16 -30.41
C PHE A 239 -3.31 -26.01 -29.48
N CYS A 240 -2.22 -25.48 -28.90
CA CYS A 240 -1.29 -26.29 -28.11
C CYS A 240 -1.96 -27.03 -26.92
N PHE A 241 -2.97 -26.44 -26.28
CA PHE A 241 -3.76 -27.12 -25.24
C PHE A 241 -4.47 -28.36 -25.79
N LYS A 242 -5.14 -28.22 -26.94
CA LYS A 242 -5.83 -29.32 -27.62
C LYS A 242 -4.85 -30.42 -27.97
N TRP A 243 -3.70 -30.08 -28.56
CA TRP A 243 -2.67 -31.04 -28.91
C TRP A 243 -2.08 -31.75 -27.69
N ALA A 244 -1.87 -31.04 -26.57
CA ALA A 244 -1.39 -31.64 -25.33
C ALA A 244 -2.41 -32.61 -24.70
N ILE A 245 -3.70 -32.27 -24.70
CA ILE A 245 -4.77 -33.18 -24.24
C ILE A 245 -4.86 -34.41 -25.14
N LEU A 246 -4.86 -34.24 -26.47
CA LEU A 246 -4.92 -35.35 -27.40
C LEU A 246 -3.69 -36.26 -27.28
N ALA A 247 -2.51 -35.69 -27.04
CA ALA A 247 -1.32 -36.47 -26.73
C ALA A 247 -1.53 -37.29 -25.45
N ALA A 248 -2.06 -36.69 -24.39
CA ALA A 248 -2.32 -37.40 -23.14
C ALA A 248 -3.28 -38.59 -23.28
N LEU A 249 -4.31 -38.44 -24.09
CA LEU A 249 -5.35 -39.45 -24.26
C LEU A 249 -4.99 -40.54 -25.29
N TYR A 250 -4.28 -40.19 -26.37
CA TYR A 250 -4.15 -41.04 -27.56
C TYR A 250 -2.72 -41.43 -27.96
N SER A 251 -1.68 -40.97 -27.24
CA SER A 251 -0.28 -41.29 -27.58
C SER A 251 0.07 -42.77 -27.45
N GLY A 252 -0.40 -43.44 -26.40
CA GLY A 252 -0.02 -44.82 -26.08
C GLY A 252 1.52 -45.04 -26.09
N LYS A 253 1.97 -46.17 -26.65
CA LYS A 253 3.39 -46.52 -26.84
C LYS A 253 3.98 -46.08 -28.20
N ARG A 254 3.36 -45.13 -28.90
CA ARG A 254 3.79 -44.72 -30.25
C ARG A 254 5.16 -44.03 -30.22
N LYS A 255 5.91 -44.15 -31.32
CA LYS A 255 7.13 -43.38 -31.59
C LYS A 255 6.75 -41.99 -32.13
N ASN A 256 7.59 -40.97 -31.90
CA ASN A 256 7.40 -39.59 -32.38
C ASN A 256 6.11 -38.91 -31.85
N LYS A 257 5.90 -38.98 -30.53
CA LYS A 257 4.73 -38.40 -29.85
C LYS A 257 4.65 -36.86 -29.94
N ASP A 258 5.72 -36.21 -30.39
CA ASP A 258 5.85 -34.76 -30.54
C ASP A 258 5.21 -34.20 -31.84
N ARG A 259 4.66 -35.04 -32.72
CA ARG A 259 4.12 -34.61 -34.03
C ARG A 259 2.60 -34.49 -34.03
N VAL A 260 2.09 -33.31 -34.42
CA VAL A 260 0.64 -33.02 -34.55
C VAL A 260 -0.10 -34.03 -35.46
N GLU A 261 0.52 -34.44 -36.57
CA GLU A 261 -0.05 -35.43 -37.52
C GLU A 261 -0.53 -36.74 -36.86
N GLN A 262 0.05 -37.12 -35.72
CA GLN A 262 -0.34 -38.33 -34.98
C GLN A 262 -1.74 -38.21 -34.35
N TYR A 263 -2.22 -36.99 -34.15
CA TYR A 263 -3.42 -36.68 -33.38
C TYR A 263 -4.56 -36.07 -34.21
N LYS A 264 -4.30 -35.63 -35.45
CA LYS A 264 -5.31 -35.03 -36.34
C LYS A 264 -6.57 -35.89 -36.52
N LYS A 265 -6.44 -37.22 -36.55
CA LYS A 265 -7.59 -38.13 -36.65
C LYS A 265 -8.55 -38.11 -35.45
N PHE A 266 -8.08 -37.63 -34.29
CA PHE A 266 -8.85 -37.52 -33.05
C PHE A 266 -9.33 -36.09 -32.78
N GLU A 267 -9.11 -35.19 -33.74
CA GLU A 267 -9.32 -33.76 -33.57
C GLU A 267 -10.75 -33.38 -33.16
N ASN A 268 -11.72 -34.17 -33.63
CA ASN A 268 -13.15 -33.97 -33.41
C ASN A 268 -13.72 -34.85 -32.27
N GLU A 269 -12.88 -35.61 -31.54
CA GLU A 269 -13.36 -36.46 -30.44
C GLU A 269 -13.63 -35.68 -29.14
N LEU A 270 -13.16 -34.44 -29.06
CA LEU A 270 -13.31 -33.57 -27.90
C LEU A 270 -14.18 -32.36 -28.25
N ASN A 271 -15.05 -31.97 -27.33
CA ASN A 271 -15.92 -30.82 -27.47
C ASN A 271 -15.25 -29.55 -26.94
N PHE A 272 -14.98 -28.61 -27.85
CA PHE A 272 -14.45 -27.27 -27.54
C PHE A 272 -15.45 -26.14 -27.84
N SER A 273 -16.75 -26.47 -27.96
CA SER A 273 -17.78 -25.49 -28.32
C SER A 273 -17.87 -24.35 -27.30
N GLY A 274 -17.75 -23.11 -27.78
CA GLY A 274 -17.76 -21.92 -26.92
C GLY A 274 -16.48 -21.74 -26.09
N ILE A 275 -15.38 -22.38 -26.47
CA ILE A 275 -14.05 -22.10 -25.95
C ILE A 275 -13.24 -21.42 -27.06
N GLU A 276 -12.73 -20.24 -26.79
CA GLU A 276 -11.86 -19.51 -27.71
C GLU A 276 -10.44 -20.04 -27.59
N PHE A 277 -9.80 -20.28 -28.74
CA PHE A 277 -8.37 -20.53 -28.77
C PHE A 277 -7.62 -19.21 -28.97
N PRO A 278 -6.47 -19.04 -28.32
CA PRO A 278 -5.79 -20.04 -27.50
C PRO A 278 -6.39 -20.24 -26.09
N MET A 279 -6.36 -21.48 -25.60
CA MET A 279 -7.02 -21.88 -24.34
C MET A 279 -6.48 -21.09 -23.14
N LYS A 280 -7.37 -20.47 -22.36
CA LYS A 280 -7.04 -19.76 -21.11
C LYS A 280 -7.29 -20.67 -19.91
N LEU A 281 -6.55 -20.47 -18.81
CA LEU A 281 -6.72 -21.25 -17.57
C LEU A 281 -8.15 -21.17 -17.00
N LYS A 282 -8.84 -20.02 -17.16
CA LYS A 282 -10.24 -19.83 -16.71
C LYS A 282 -11.24 -20.74 -17.44
N ASP A 283 -10.91 -21.19 -18.64
CA ASP A 283 -11.79 -22.00 -19.50
C ASP A 283 -11.55 -23.51 -19.30
N VAL A 284 -10.51 -23.90 -18.55
CA VAL A 284 -10.23 -25.30 -18.22
C VAL A 284 -11.40 -25.97 -17.49
N PRO A 285 -12.03 -25.38 -16.44
CA PRO A 285 -13.22 -25.97 -15.81
C PRO A 285 -14.40 -26.18 -16.77
N LYS A 286 -14.56 -25.30 -17.77
CA LYS A 286 -15.60 -25.44 -18.79
C LYS A 286 -15.31 -26.64 -19.69
N PHE A 287 -14.07 -26.77 -20.14
CA PHE A 287 -13.59 -27.94 -20.89
C PHE A 287 -13.77 -29.25 -20.11
N GLU A 288 -13.41 -29.27 -18.82
CA GLU A 288 -13.55 -30.45 -17.95
C GLU A 288 -14.99 -30.95 -17.88
N LYS A 289 -15.94 -30.03 -17.62
CA LYS A 289 -17.38 -30.33 -17.55
C LYS A 289 -17.93 -30.86 -18.87
N MET A 290 -17.53 -30.26 -19.99
CA MET A 290 -18.04 -30.64 -21.31
C MET A 290 -17.56 -32.02 -21.78
N ASN A 291 -16.36 -32.43 -21.36
CA ASN A 291 -15.72 -33.66 -21.86
C ASN A 291 -15.65 -34.79 -20.81
N LYS A 292 -16.07 -34.55 -19.56
CA LYS A 292 -15.90 -35.47 -18.42
C LYS A 292 -14.44 -35.92 -18.26
N ILE A 293 -13.53 -34.95 -18.40
CA ILE A 293 -12.09 -35.10 -18.22
C ILE A 293 -11.68 -34.16 -17.09
N SER A 294 -10.74 -34.58 -16.26
CA SER A 294 -10.14 -33.69 -15.25
C SER A 294 -8.72 -33.30 -15.66
N VAL A 295 -8.33 -32.06 -15.40
CA VAL A 295 -7.06 -31.47 -15.83
C VAL A 295 -6.40 -30.76 -14.65
N ASN A 296 -5.16 -31.11 -14.34
CA ASN A 296 -4.28 -30.28 -13.52
C ASN A 296 -3.28 -29.56 -14.42
N VAL A 297 -3.05 -28.28 -14.16
CA VAL A 297 -2.04 -27.47 -14.84
C VAL A 297 -0.99 -27.00 -13.84
N TYR A 298 0.28 -27.15 -14.23
CA TYR A 298 1.44 -26.70 -13.47
C TYR A 298 2.21 -25.63 -14.26
N SER A 299 2.91 -24.73 -13.58
CA SER A 299 3.87 -23.76 -14.17
C SER A 299 5.29 -24.07 -13.73
N LEU A 300 6.25 -23.38 -14.37
CA LEU A 300 7.64 -23.32 -13.95
C LEU A 300 7.94 -21.95 -13.32
N LYS A 301 8.59 -21.96 -12.15
CA LYS A 301 9.24 -20.80 -11.54
C LYS A 301 10.51 -20.42 -12.30
N GLN A 302 11.11 -19.28 -11.96
CA GLN A 302 12.41 -18.84 -12.49
C GLN A 302 13.52 -19.90 -12.34
N ASN A 303 13.57 -20.58 -11.19
CA ASN A 303 14.52 -21.67 -10.94
C ASN A 303 14.11 -23.02 -11.58
N TYR A 304 13.08 -23.02 -12.43
CA TYR A 304 12.47 -24.20 -13.07
C TYR A 304 11.83 -25.21 -12.10
N ASP A 305 11.54 -24.78 -10.86
CA ASP A 305 10.68 -25.56 -9.97
C ASP A 305 9.23 -25.55 -10.48
N VAL A 306 8.55 -26.67 -10.28
CA VAL A 306 7.18 -26.92 -10.75
C VAL A 306 6.20 -26.61 -9.64
N GLU A 307 5.18 -25.83 -9.94
CA GLU A 307 4.11 -25.51 -9.01
C GLU A 307 2.72 -25.65 -9.66
N PRO A 308 1.69 -26.04 -8.89
CA PRO A 308 0.33 -26.13 -9.40
C PRO A 308 -0.29 -24.73 -9.58
N ILE A 309 -0.85 -24.46 -10.75
CA ILE A 309 -1.58 -23.21 -11.06
C ILE A 309 -3.06 -23.43 -11.30
N HIS A 310 -3.45 -24.65 -11.65
CA HIS A 310 -4.85 -25.08 -11.75
C HIS A 310 -4.97 -26.51 -11.26
N LEU A 311 -5.86 -26.74 -10.30
CA LEU A 311 -6.17 -28.06 -9.78
C LEU A 311 -7.65 -28.34 -10.01
N THR A 312 -7.92 -29.50 -10.60
CA THR A 312 -9.29 -29.95 -10.81
C THR A 312 -10.02 -30.08 -9.48
N ALA A 313 -11.27 -29.61 -9.44
CA ALA A 313 -12.11 -29.74 -8.25
C ALA A 313 -12.55 -31.18 -8.04
N SER A 314 -12.69 -31.98 -9.11
CA SER A 314 -13.15 -33.37 -9.05
C SER A 314 -12.43 -34.25 -10.08
N LYS A 315 -11.58 -35.14 -9.56
CA LYS A 315 -10.78 -36.07 -10.36
C LYS A 315 -11.68 -37.09 -11.06
N GLN A 316 -11.68 -37.05 -12.38
CA GLN A 316 -12.42 -37.98 -13.24
C GLN A 316 -11.56 -39.21 -13.58
N GLU A 317 -12.18 -40.27 -14.09
CA GLU A 317 -11.48 -41.48 -14.58
C GLU A 317 -10.40 -41.11 -15.61
N LYS A 318 -10.72 -40.17 -16.52
CA LYS A 318 -9.75 -39.56 -17.43
C LYS A 318 -9.16 -38.32 -16.77
N HIS A 319 -7.91 -38.43 -16.32
CA HIS A 319 -7.17 -37.33 -15.68
C HIS A 319 -5.89 -36.99 -16.46
N VAL A 320 -5.72 -35.70 -16.81
CA VAL A 320 -4.60 -35.19 -17.59
C VAL A 320 -3.80 -34.17 -16.78
N ARG A 321 -2.48 -34.20 -16.95
CA ARG A 321 -1.53 -33.28 -16.29
C ARG A 321 -0.80 -32.48 -17.36
N LEU A 322 -0.92 -31.17 -17.30
CA LEU A 322 -0.30 -30.25 -18.27
C LEU A 322 0.72 -29.36 -17.59
N LEU A 323 1.82 -29.08 -18.27
CA LEU A 323 2.81 -28.09 -17.89
C LEU A 323 2.64 -26.88 -18.81
N MET A 324 2.47 -25.70 -18.24
CA MET A 324 2.45 -24.43 -18.96
C MET A 324 3.85 -23.83 -18.89
N ILE A 325 4.52 -23.74 -20.04
CA ILE A 325 5.87 -23.18 -20.18
C ILE A 325 5.83 -21.79 -20.83
N GLN A 326 6.89 -21.02 -20.62
CA GLN A 326 7.05 -19.64 -21.11
C GLN A 326 8.24 -19.58 -22.08
N ASP A 327 8.21 -18.70 -23.07
CA ASP A 327 9.33 -18.51 -24.01
C ASP A 327 10.52 -17.79 -23.37
N ARG A 328 10.28 -16.99 -22.32
CA ARG A 328 11.28 -16.35 -21.47
C ARG A 328 10.91 -16.46 -20.00
N TYR A 329 11.93 -16.45 -19.15
CA TYR A 329 11.84 -16.48 -17.69
C TYR A 329 12.68 -15.33 -17.15
N ASP A 330 12.19 -14.09 -17.32
CA ASP A 330 12.93 -12.88 -16.93
C ASP A 330 12.86 -12.64 -15.40
N ASP A 331 13.85 -11.92 -14.87
CA ASP A 331 13.91 -11.50 -13.47
C ASP A 331 12.99 -10.28 -13.25
N GLU A 332 11.99 -10.39 -12.36
CA GLU A 332 11.20 -9.22 -11.91
C GLU A 332 12.07 -8.18 -11.15
N ASP A 333 13.30 -8.55 -10.77
CA ASP A 333 14.27 -7.70 -10.06
C ASP A 333 15.46 -7.23 -10.93
N SER A 334 15.52 -7.59 -12.22
CA SER A 334 16.57 -7.07 -13.11
C SER A 334 16.20 -5.68 -13.64
N PRO A 335 17.14 -4.72 -13.68
CA PRO A 335 16.89 -3.41 -14.27
C PRO A 335 16.62 -3.59 -15.77
N GLY A 336 15.38 -3.34 -16.19
CA GLY A 336 15.08 -3.17 -17.61
C GLY A 336 15.62 -1.84 -18.08
N ASP A 337 16.41 -1.85 -19.15
CA ASP A 337 16.77 -0.63 -19.89
C ASP A 337 15.49 -0.08 -20.56
N ASP A 338 15.20 1.20 -20.35
CA ASP A 338 13.95 1.88 -20.73
C ASP A 338 13.76 2.09 -22.26
N ASP A 339 14.66 1.55 -23.11
CA ASP A 339 14.60 1.71 -24.57
C ASP A 339 14.15 0.45 -25.34
N ASP A 340 13.96 -0.71 -24.69
CA ASP A 340 13.50 -1.91 -25.40
C ASP A 340 11.97 -1.98 -25.47
N GLU A 341 11.45 -1.92 -26.70
CA GLU A 341 10.07 -2.20 -27.09
C GLU A 341 9.57 -3.48 -26.37
N TYR A 342 8.62 -3.35 -25.44
CA TYR A 342 8.13 -4.47 -24.60
C TYR A 342 7.64 -5.64 -25.46
N ILE A 343 8.41 -6.74 -25.50
CA ILE A 343 8.06 -7.96 -26.25
C ILE A 343 7.20 -8.87 -25.35
N PRO A 344 5.97 -9.26 -25.73
CA PRO A 344 5.12 -10.15 -24.95
C PRO A 344 5.74 -11.54 -24.71
N ILE A 345 5.58 -12.08 -23.50
CA ILE A 345 5.92 -13.48 -23.16
C ILE A 345 4.84 -14.41 -23.71
N ASN A 346 5.27 -15.42 -24.48
CA ASN A 346 4.39 -16.44 -25.02
C ASN A 346 4.32 -17.66 -24.11
N TYR A 347 3.18 -18.34 -24.12
CA TYR A 347 2.95 -19.53 -23.30
C TYR A 347 2.59 -20.75 -24.16
N HIS A 348 2.94 -21.93 -23.66
CA HIS A 348 2.68 -23.19 -24.38
C HIS A 348 2.33 -24.32 -23.42
N TYR A 349 1.32 -25.12 -23.78
CA TYR A 349 0.89 -26.28 -22.99
C TYR A 349 1.59 -27.54 -23.45
N VAL A 350 2.21 -28.22 -22.50
CA VAL A 350 2.95 -29.46 -22.69
C VAL A 350 2.29 -30.57 -21.87
N TRP A 351 2.19 -31.78 -22.43
CA TRP A 351 1.69 -32.92 -21.65
C TRP A 351 2.76 -33.48 -20.71
N ILE A 352 2.42 -33.64 -19.43
CA ILE A 352 3.26 -34.32 -18.44
C ILE A 352 2.95 -35.82 -18.46
N GLU A 353 3.80 -36.60 -19.13
CA GLU A 353 3.68 -38.06 -19.18
C GLU A 353 4.07 -38.71 -17.84
N ASN A 354 5.07 -38.15 -17.14
CA ASN A 354 5.54 -38.68 -15.86
C ASN A 354 5.80 -37.57 -14.83
N LEU A 355 4.80 -37.29 -14.00
CA LEU A 355 4.89 -36.23 -12.97
C LEU A 355 6.02 -36.48 -11.98
N LEU A 356 6.22 -37.74 -11.54
CA LEU A 356 7.28 -38.09 -10.59
C LEU A 356 8.66 -37.73 -11.15
N ARG A 357 8.93 -38.10 -12.41
CA ARG A 357 10.21 -37.81 -13.08
C ARG A 357 10.43 -36.31 -13.27
N LEU A 358 9.36 -35.55 -13.48
CA LEU A 358 9.44 -34.09 -13.66
C LEU A 358 9.90 -33.36 -12.39
N VAL A 359 9.45 -33.83 -11.23
CA VAL A 359 9.61 -33.11 -9.94
C VAL A 359 10.53 -33.82 -8.95
N SER A 360 11.02 -35.03 -9.24
CA SER A 360 11.85 -35.81 -8.32
C SER A 360 13.10 -35.07 -7.85
N SER A 361 13.73 -34.29 -8.73
CA SER A 361 14.92 -33.49 -8.43
C SER A 361 14.64 -32.33 -7.46
N GLN A 362 13.40 -31.84 -7.42
CA GLN A 362 12.97 -30.75 -6.54
C GLN A 362 12.62 -31.25 -5.13
N LEU A 363 12.38 -32.55 -5.00
CA LEU A 363 11.86 -33.16 -3.78
C LEU A 363 12.96 -33.78 -2.91
N SER A 364 13.88 -34.56 -3.50
CA SER A 364 15.09 -35.03 -2.79
C SER A 364 16.09 -35.72 -3.71
N ASN A 365 17.37 -35.71 -3.33
CA ASN A 365 18.49 -36.33 -4.05
C ASN A 365 18.52 -37.88 -3.99
N ASN A 366 17.61 -38.51 -3.26
CA ASN A 366 17.62 -39.96 -3.02
C ASN A 366 16.91 -40.74 -4.13
N GLN A 367 17.47 -41.90 -4.51
CA GLN A 367 17.01 -42.77 -5.61
C GLN A 367 15.90 -43.77 -5.22
N HIS A 368 15.30 -43.67 -4.03
CA HIS A 368 14.22 -44.57 -3.60
C HIS A 368 12.94 -44.34 -4.42
N THR A 369 12.10 -45.38 -4.52
CA THR A 369 10.75 -45.28 -5.11
C THR A 369 9.90 -44.31 -4.30
N LYS A 370 9.34 -43.29 -4.97
CA LYS A 370 8.51 -42.23 -4.39
C LYS A 370 7.13 -42.26 -5.05
N PHE A 371 6.10 -42.02 -4.27
CA PHE A 371 4.72 -41.82 -4.71
C PHE A 371 4.38 -40.34 -4.52
N ILE A 372 3.80 -39.66 -5.50
CA ILE A 372 3.57 -38.22 -5.42
C ILE A 372 2.09 -37.87 -5.52
N CYS A 373 1.64 -36.98 -4.64
CA CYS A 373 0.30 -36.39 -4.72
C CYS A 373 0.28 -35.36 -5.85
N ASP A 374 -0.65 -35.50 -6.79
CA ASP A 374 -0.76 -34.59 -7.94
C ASP A 374 -1.44 -33.25 -7.61
N ARG A 375 -1.96 -33.06 -6.38
CA ARG A 375 -2.45 -31.76 -5.90
C ARG A 375 -1.37 -30.94 -5.19
N CYS A 376 -0.81 -31.48 -4.11
CA CYS A 376 0.14 -30.75 -3.26
C CYS A 376 1.62 -30.96 -3.65
N LEU A 377 1.90 -31.88 -4.58
CA LEU A 377 3.26 -32.30 -4.98
C LEU A 377 4.12 -32.88 -3.84
N HIS A 378 3.52 -33.25 -2.70
CA HIS A 378 4.22 -33.97 -1.63
C HIS A 378 4.47 -35.42 -2.01
N TYR A 379 5.60 -35.99 -1.56
CA TYR A 379 5.95 -37.38 -1.85
C TYR A 379 5.85 -38.27 -0.62
N PHE A 380 5.52 -39.53 -0.87
CA PHE A 380 5.35 -40.59 0.11
C PHE A 380 6.20 -41.79 -0.29
N HIS A 381 6.57 -42.61 0.70
CA HIS A 381 7.36 -43.82 0.49
C HIS A 381 6.52 -45.07 0.21
N SER A 382 5.19 -44.99 0.34
CA SER A 382 4.26 -46.07 0.01
C SER A 382 2.98 -45.53 -0.64
N SER A 383 2.35 -46.36 -1.48
CA SER A 383 1.08 -46.05 -2.14
C SER A 383 -0.06 -45.86 -1.13
N ASP A 384 -0.07 -46.64 -0.05
CA ASP A 384 -1.13 -46.57 0.97
C ASP A 384 -1.12 -45.22 1.71
N LYS A 385 0.07 -44.68 1.99
CA LYS A 385 0.23 -43.37 2.62
C LYS A 385 -0.20 -42.23 1.69
N LEU A 386 0.08 -42.36 0.38
CA LEU A 386 -0.43 -41.41 -0.60
C LEU A 386 -1.96 -41.45 -0.64
N THR A 387 -2.56 -42.64 -0.66
CA THR A 387 -4.03 -42.80 -0.74
C THR A 387 -4.71 -42.17 0.47
N SER A 388 -4.22 -42.44 1.68
CA SER A 388 -4.73 -41.80 2.91
C SER A 388 -4.56 -40.28 2.88
N HIS A 389 -3.44 -39.77 2.34
CA HIS A 389 -3.24 -38.33 2.20
C HIS A 389 -4.16 -37.69 1.15
N GLU A 390 -4.47 -38.37 0.05
CA GLU A 390 -5.30 -37.82 -1.03
C GLU A 390 -6.72 -37.50 -0.54
N GLU A 391 -7.29 -38.29 0.38
CA GLU A 391 -8.60 -38.05 1.01
C GLU A 391 -8.62 -36.71 1.77
N ASP A 392 -7.62 -36.48 2.63
CA ASP A 392 -7.50 -35.24 3.41
C ASP A 392 -7.06 -34.05 2.54
N CYS A 393 -6.15 -34.27 1.58
CA CYS A 393 -5.64 -33.23 0.71
C CYS A 393 -6.73 -32.64 -0.19
N TYR A 394 -7.66 -33.48 -0.65
CA TYR A 394 -8.79 -33.05 -1.47
C TYR A 394 -9.77 -32.16 -0.70
N SER A 395 -9.99 -32.43 0.59
CA SER A 395 -10.94 -31.70 1.44
C SER A 395 -10.36 -30.42 2.06
N ILE A 396 -9.07 -30.41 2.41
CA ILE A 396 -8.45 -29.34 3.22
C ILE A 396 -7.57 -28.40 2.36
N ASN A 397 -6.77 -28.95 1.43
CA ASN A 397 -5.69 -28.18 0.79
C ASN A 397 -6.12 -27.54 -0.53
N LYS A 398 -6.14 -26.20 -0.55
CA LYS A 398 -6.34 -25.38 -1.76
C LYS A 398 -5.04 -25.03 -2.49
N CYS A 399 -3.88 -25.20 -1.85
CA CYS A 399 -2.56 -24.87 -2.39
C CYS A 399 -1.46 -25.81 -1.85
N LYS A 400 -0.26 -25.71 -2.43
CA LYS A 400 0.93 -26.45 -1.97
C LYS A 400 1.34 -25.96 -0.57
N VAL A 401 1.24 -26.83 0.43
CA VAL A 401 1.73 -26.57 1.77
C VAL A 401 3.25 -26.80 1.81
N LEU A 402 4.02 -25.72 1.95
CA LEU A 402 5.46 -25.78 2.16
C LEU A 402 5.75 -25.78 3.66
N LEU A 403 5.97 -26.97 4.22
CA LEU A 403 6.51 -27.08 5.56
C LEU A 403 8.03 -26.85 5.54
N PRO A 404 8.60 -26.28 6.61
CA PRO A 404 10.04 -26.25 6.76
C PRO A 404 10.64 -27.66 6.62
N ASN A 405 11.60 -27.81 5.71
CA ASN A 405 12.42 -29.00 5.59
C ASN A 405 13.53 -29.00 6.66
N LYS A 406 14.29 -30.09 6.76
CA LYS A 406 15.39 -30.22 7.75
C LYS A 406 16.49 -29.14 7.66
N ASN A 407 16.53 -28.37 6.57
CA ASN A 407 17.53 -27.33 6.35
C ASN A 407 17.00 -25.91 6.67
N ASN A 408 15.68 -25.72 6.81
CA ASN A 408 15.06 -24.44 7.14
C ASN A 408 13.98 -24.55 8.25
N ASN A 409 13.98 -25.65 9.00
CA ASN A 409 13.15 -25.86 10.20
C ASN A 409 13.67 -25.12 11.43
N LYS A 410 14.77 -24.38 11.27
CA LYS A 410 15.43 -23.62 12.30
C LYS A 410 15.28 -22.13 12.02
N LEU A 411 14.84 -21.37 13.02
CA LEU A 411 14.64 -19.93 12.95
C LEU A 411 15.79 -19.24 13.68
N THR A 412 16.79 -18.78 12.94
CA THR A 412 17.93 -18.07 13.50
C THR A 412 17.90 -16.60 13.11
N PHE A 413 18.48 -15.77 13.97
CA PHE A 413 18.73 -14.38 13.62
C PHE A 413 19.83 -14.27 12.55
N ILE A 414 19.50 -13.66 11.41
CA ILE A 414 20.41 -13.50 10.26
C ILE A 414 20.79 -12.04 9.97
N ASN A 415 20.01 -11.09 10.49
CA ASN A 415 20.07 -9.67 10.10
C ASN A 415 21.11 -8.89 10.92
N TYR A 416 22.33 -9.41 11.04
CA TYR A 416 23.36 -8.80 11.87
C TYR A 416 23.72 -7.37 11.47
N SER A 417 23.59 -6.99 10.19
CA SER A 417 23.81 -5.60 9.75
C SER A 417 22.90 -4.58 10.43
N LYS A 418 21.71 -4.98 10.92
CA LYS A 418 20.79 -4.10 11.64
C LYS A 418 21.24 -3.75 13.06
N LYS A 419 22.34 -4.34 13.51
CA LYS A 419 23.02 -3.94 14.74
C LYS A 419 23.81 -2.64 14.57
N GLU A 420 24.22 -2.30 13.35
CA GLU A 420 24.89 -1.03 13.12
C GLU A 420 23.95 0.14 13.25
N TRP A 421 24.47 1.24 13.80
CA TRP A 421 23.79 2.51 13.78
C TRP A 421 23.67 3.00 12.34
N VAL A 422 22.46 3.41 11.95
CA VAL A 422 22.31 4.08 10.66
C VAL A 422 23.04 5.43 10.71
N PRO A 423 23.98 5.72 9.77
CA PRO A 423 24.88 6.88 9.90
C PRO A 423 24.17 8.23 9.92
N PHE A 424 23.15 8.40 9.06
CA PHE A 424 22.40 9.63 8.91
C PHE A 424 20.90 9.36 9.05
N VAL A 425 20.19 10.20 9.79
CA VAL A 425 18.73 10.13 9.98
C VAL A 425 18.15 11.54 9.88
N ILE A 426 17.05 11.69 9.16
CA ILE A 426 16.33 12.96 9.04
C ILE A 426 15.07 12.89 9.88
N TYR A 427 14.81 13.92 10.67
CA TYR A 427 13.54 14.16 11.37
C TYR A 427 12.90 15.39 10.76
N ALA A 428 11.61 15.34 10.43
CA ALA A 428 10.97 16.45 9.75
C ALA A 428 9.51 16.60 10.14
N ASP A 429 8.98 17.80 9.91
CA ASP A 429 7.58 18.15 10.11
C ASP A 429 7.15 19.31 9.20
N PHE A 430 5.84 19.47 8.98
CA PHE A 430 5.24 20.51 8.13
C PHE A 430 4.12 21.24 8.86
N GLU A 431 4.04 22.55 8.68
CA GLU A 431 2.89 23.34 9.10
C GLU A 431 2.02 23.74 7.91
N CYS A 432 0.70 23.70 8.11
CA CYS A 432 -0.28 23.95 7.07
C CYS A 432 -1.29 25.01 7.49
N VAL A 433 -1.73 25.83 6.54
CA VAL A 433 -2.91 26.66 6.70
C VAL A 433 -4.14 25.82 6.42
N LEU A 434 -5.19 26.05 7.21
CA LEU A 434 -6.49 25.39 7.04
C LEU A 434 -7.41 26.27 6.22
N LYS A 435 -7.33 26.19 4.88
CA LYS A 435 -8.18 27.04 4.03
C LYS A 435 -9.65 26.62 4.17
N PRO A 436 -10.55 27.49 4.67
CA PRO A 436 -11.97 27.23 4.70
C PRO A 436 -12.47 27.23 3.27
N VAL A 437 -13.07 26.12 2.85
CA VAL A 437 -13.61 26.00 1.50
C VAL A 437 -14.96 26.74 1.48
N ALA A 438 -15.09 27.71 0.58
CA ALA A 438 -16.32 28.54 0.45
C ALA A 438 -17.56 27.71 0.10
N GLU A 439 -17.34 26.55 -0.50
CA GLU A 439 -18.35 25.50 -0.63
C GLU A 439 -18.24 24.58 0.58
N ALA A 440 -19.36 24.38 1.27
CA ALA A 440 -19.48 23.53 2.46
C ALA A 440 -19.16 22.04 2.22
N ARG A 441 -18.46 21.68 1.13
CA ARG A 441 -18.31 20.38 0.45
C ARG A 441 -16.97 19.66 0.65
N ALA A 442 -16.01 20.24 1.38
CA ALA A 442 -14.71 19.62 1.60
C ALA A 442 -14.22 19.76 3.04
N TYR A 443 -13.55 18.71 3.54
CA TYR A 443 -12.56 18.85 4.63
C TYR A 443 -11.61 20.00 4.24
N SER A 444 -11.21 20.84 5.20
CA SER A 444 -10.29 21.96 4.99
C SER A 444 -9.14 21.57 4.06
N VAL A 445 -8.87 22.38 3.03
CA VAL A 445 -7.70 22.14 2.17
C VAL A 445 -6.46 22.54 2.97
N HIS A 446 -5.61 21.57 3.21
CA HIS A 446 -4.35 21.77 3.92
C HIS A 446 -3.28 22.20 2.91
N GLU A 447 -2.81 23.43 3.05
CA GLU A 447 -1.73 23.96 2.22
C GLU A 447 -0.52 24.22 3.12
N ALA A 448 0.59 23.52 2.86
CA ALA A 448 1.82 23.70 3.61
C ALA A 448 2.36 25.12 3.44
N PHE A 449 2.64 25.81 4.54
CA PHE A 449 3.28 27.12 4.54
C PHE A 449 4.70 27.09 5.11
N SER A 450 5.05 26.10 5.92
CA SER A 450 6.43 25.90 6.36
C SER A 450 6.78 24.43 6.54
N CYS A 451 8.08 24.14 6.51
CA CYS A 451 8.63 22.82 6.78
C CYS A 451 9.96 22.94 7.53
N GLY A 452 10.19 22.01 8.45
CA GLY A 452 11.42 21.90 9.24
C GLY A 452 12.02 20.52 9.07
N LEU A 453 13.34 20.44 8.99
CA LEU A 453 14.08 19.18 9.02
C LEU A 453 15.32 19.29 9.90
N TYR A 454 15.63 18.21 10.60
CA TYR A 454 16.85 18.02 11.36
C TYR A 454 17.61 16.81 10.82
N LEU A 455 18.79 17.04 10.26
CA LEU A 455 19.71 15.99 9.87
C LEU A 455 20.55 15.60 11.10
N LYS A 456 20.37 14.37 11.58
CA LYS A 456 21.19 13.77 12.63
C LYS A 456 22.28 12.90 12.01
N CYS A 457 23.53 13.16 12.38
CA CYS A 457 24.68 12.30 12.10
C CYS A 457 25.10 11.56 13.37
N ASN A 458 25.26 10.23 13.27
CA ASN A 458 25.55 9.36 14.42
C ASN A 458 27.03 9.17 14.71
N PHE A 459 27.92 9.53 13.78
CA PHE A 459 29.37 9.37 13.96
C PHE A 459 30.09 10.70 14.16
N ASP A 460 29.45 11.83 13.83
CA ASP A 460 30.00 13.17 13.99
C ASP A 460 28.86 14.17 14.21
N ASP A 461 28.68 14.61 15.45
CA ASP A 461 27.59 15.49 15.84
C ASP A 461 27.74 16.93 15.30
N GLU A 462 28.92 17.32 14.80
CA GLU A 462 29.14 18.59 14.12
C GLU A 462 28.49 18.63 12.72
N LEU A 463 28.27 17.46 12.11
CA LEU A 463 27.54 17.33 10.84
C LEU A 463 26.02 17.38 11.02
N SER A 464 25.53 17.40 12.27
CA SER A 464 24.08 17.48 12.52
C SER A 464 23.59 18.92 12.43
N GLU A 465 22.53 19.15 11.67
CA GLU A 465 22.04 20.51 11.38
C GLU A 465 20.51 20.57 11.30
N TYR A 466 19.95 21.71 11.74
CA TYR A 466 18.55 22.06 11.53
C TYR A 466 18.40 22.98 10.32
N ARG A 467 17.46 22.68 9.44
CA ARG A 467 17.08 23.54 8.32
C ARG A 467 15.56 23.76 8.35
N CYS A 468 15.12 24.95 7.98
CA CYS A 468 13.69 25.25 7.88
C CYS A 468 13.42 26.22 6.74
N TYR A 469 12.17 26.22 6.31
CA TYR A 469 11.68 27.12 5.28
C TYR A 469 10.23 27.47 5.54
N ARG A 470 9.90 28.76 5.42
CA ARG A 470 8.53 29.27 5.44
C ARG A 470 8.31 30.07 4.16
N LYS A 471 7.21 29.76 3.47
CA LYS A 471 6.73 30.51 2.33
C LYS A 471 6.26 31.89 2.80
N VAL A 472 6.77 32.96 2.18
CA VAL A 472 6.40 34.34 2.52
C VAL A 472 5.52 34.95 1.45
N ASN A 473 5.87 34.75 0.17
CA ASN A 473 5.14 35.26 -0.98
C ASN A 473 4.62 34.12 -1.85
N ASP A 474 3.57 34.40 -2.63
CA ASP A 474 2.96 33.40 -3.52
C ASP A 474 3.90 32.89 -4.62
N ASP A 475 4.83 33.73 -5.07
CA ASP A 475 5.84 33.41 -6.10
C ASP A 475 7.01 32.57 -5.56
N ASP A 476 7.14 32.44 -4.23
CA ASP A 476 8.18 31.63 -3.64
C ASP A 476 7.89 30.14 -3.85
N ILE A 477 8.95 29.32 -3.88
CA ILE A 477 8.80 27.86 -3.99
C ILE A 477 7.96 27.30 -2.84
N SER A 478 7.25 26.20 -3.10
CA SER A 478 6.46 25.57 -2.04
C SER A 478 7.37 24.93 -0.98
N PRO A 479 6.94 24.82 0.30
CA PRO A 479 7.68 24.07 1.32
C PRO A 479 7.99 22.63 0.90
N SER A 480 7.06 21.97 0.20
CA SER A 480 7.26 20.62 -0.33
C SER A 480 8.36 20.54 -1.40
N GLU A 481 8.48 21.56 -2.26
CA GLU A 481 9.56 21.68 -3.24
C GLU A 481 10.90 21.96 -2.57
N TRP A 482 10.95 22.90 -1.62
CA TRP A 482 12.15 23.17 -0.83
C TRP A 482 12.62 21.90 -0.09
N PHE A 483 11.69 21.13 0.46
CA PHE A 483 12.00 19.86 1.13
C PHE A 483 12.60 18.84 0.18
N ALA A 484 12.03 18.67 -1.02
CA ALA A 484 12.56 17.76 -2.03
C ALA A 484 13.98 18.16 -2.49
N GLN A 485 14.24 19.46 -2.70
CA GLN A 485 15.58 19.99 -3.02
C GLN A 485 16.58 19.71 -1.88
N ASN A 486 16.17 19.90 -0.62
CA ASN A 486 17.03 19.61 0.52
C ASN A 486 17.35 18.12 0.67
N LEU A 487 16.41 17.22 0.33
CA LEU A 487 16.70 15.78 0.29
C LEU A 487 17.76 15.48 -0.76
N GLN A 488 17.68 16.08 -1.95
CA GLN A 488 18.71 15.91 -2.99
C GLN A 488 20.09 16.42 -2.52
N ASP A 489 20.15 17.62 -1.95
CA ASP A 489 21.40 18.19 -1.39
C ASP A 489 22.00 17.30 -0.30
N ILE A 490 21.16 16.74 0.58
CA ILE A 490 21.61 15.82 1.63
C ILE A 490 22.11 14.51 1.02
N ALA A 491 21.46 13.99 -0.03
CA ALA A 491 21.92 12.79 -0.71
C ALA A 491 23.34 12.95 -1.26
N ASP A 492 23.62 14.08 -1.92
CA ASP A 492 24.95 14.36 -2.48
C ASP A 492 26.02 14.42 -1.38
N LYS A 493 25.74 15.12 -0.27
CA LYS A 493 26.63 15.16 0.90
C LYS A 493 26.86 13.77 1.50
N VAL A 494 25.80 12.98 1.66
CA VAL A 494 25.88 11.64 2.25
C VAL A 494 26.65 10.67 1.36
N LEU A 495 26.46 10.74 0.03
CA LEU A 495 27.17 9.92 -0.94
C LEU A 495 28.69 10.14 -0.90
N GLU A 496 29.15 11.37 -0.64
CA GLU A 496 30.58 11.67 -0.50
C GLU A 496 31.25 10.81 0.60
N PHE A 497 30.57 10.59 1.73
CA PHE A 497 31.08 9.74 2.82
C PHE A 497 31.08 8.26 2.43
N PHE A 498 30.08 7.79 1.69
CA PHE A 498 30.02 6.41 1.21
C PHE A 498 31.06 6.10 0.13
N ASP A 499 31.51 7.12 -0.59
CA ASP A 499 32.45 6.99 -1.70
C ASP A 499 33.90 7.11 -1.22
N ASN A 500 34.11 7.70 -0.04
CA ASN A 500 35.41 7.87 0.59
C ASN A 500 35.48 7.17 1.96
N PRO A 501 35.38 5.82 2.01
CA PRO A 501 35.46 5.08 3.26
C PRO A 501 36.82 5.30 3.91
N LYS A 502 36.81 5.72 5.18
CA LYS A 502 38.06 5.99 5.91
C LYS A 502 38.80 4.67 6.20
N PRO A 503 40.13 4.64 6.02
CA PRO A 503 40.91 3.45 6.33
C PRO A 503 40.92 3.18 7.84
N MET A 504 40.99 1.91 8.22
CA MET A 504 41.10 1.48 9.61
C MET A 504 42.31 2.10 10.32
N CYS A 505 42.08 2.74 11.46
CA CYS A 505 43.12 3.07 12.42
C CYS A 505 43.30 1.88 13.36
N PHE A 506 44.47 1.23 13.33
CA PHE A 506 44.71 -0.01 14.09
C PHE A 506 45.91 0.12 15.01
N THR A 507 45.63 0.30 16.30
CA THR A 507 46.65 0.50 17.33
C THR A 507 47.31 -0.81 17.76
N SER A 508 48.50 -0.71 18.37
CA SER A 508 49.21 -1.88 18.92
C SER A 508 48.39 -2.62 19.98
N VAL A 509 47.56 -1.91 20.76
CA VAL A 509 46.69 -2.53 21.79
C VAL A 509 45.57 -3.33 21.13
N GLU A 510 44.95 -2.81 20.08
CA GLU A 510 43.90 -3.50 19.33
C GLU A 510 44.44 -4.70 18.56
N LYS A 511 45.69 -4.64 18.10
CA LYS A 511 46.37 -5.80 17.53
C LYS A 511 46.46 -6.96 18.51
N VAL A 512 46.84 -6.70 19.75
CA VAL A 512 46.85 -7.72 20.81
C VAL A 512 45.43 -8.21 21.11
N LYS A 513 44.42 -7.33 21.14
CA LYS A 513 43.00 -7.72 21.33
C LYS A 513 42.51 -8.64 20.19
N PHE A 514 42.85 -8.32 18.95
CA PHE A 514 42.50 -9.12 17.77
C PHE A 514 43.15 -10.50 17.80
N GLU A 515 44.44 -10.56 18.13
CA GLU A 515 45.19 -11.83 18.22
C GLU A 515 44.58 -12.75 19.29
N LYS A 516 44.24 -12.21 20.47
CA LYS A 516 43.61 -12.92 21.60
C LYS A 516 42.10 -13.18 21.45
N ALA A 517 41.45 -12.66 20.41
CA ALA A 517 40.01 -12.84 20.25
C ALA A 517 39.66 -14.26 19.77
N ASP A 518 38.90 -14.97 20.61
CA ASP A 518 38.40 -16.32 20.34
C ASP A 518 36.93 -16.34 19.87
N ILE A 519 36.25 -15.20 19.94
CA ILE A 519 34.83 -15.02 19.60
C ILE A 519 34.68 -13.91 18.56
N CYS A 520 33.84 -14.14 17.55
CA CYS A 520 33.45 -13.12 16.59
C CYS A 520 32.52 -12.08 17.25
N HIS A 521 32.86 -10.79 17.14
CA HIS A 521 32.08 -9.73 17.79
C HIS A 521 30.69 -9.50 17.15
N ILE A 522 30.49 -9.91 15.88
CA ILE A 522 29.23 -9.75 15.12
C ILE A 522 28.22 -10.83 15.52
N CYS A 523 28.55 -12.11 15.25
CA CYS A 523 27.63 -13.21 15.48
C CYS A 523 27.80 -13.87 16.86
N LYS A 524 28.76 -13.41 17.67
CA LYS A 524 29.06 -13.91 19.03
C LYS A 524 29.41 -15.41 19.11
N ARG A 525 29.78 -16.04 17.98
CA ARG A 525 30.22 -17.44 17.93
C ARG A 525 31.75 -17.54 17.95
N GLY A 526 32.26 -18.64 18.50
CA GLY A 526 33.69 -18.93 18.52
C GLY A 526 34.30 -19.10 17.12
N PHE A 527 35.60 -18.87 17.00
CA PHE A 527 36.35 -19.21 15.79
C PHE A 527 36.72 -20.70 15.79
N THR A 528 36.48 -21.38 14.67
CA THR A 528 36.96 -22.75 14.43
C THR A 528 38.25 -22.73 13.61
N GLU A 529 38.98 -23.85 13.52
CA GLU A 529 40.22 -23.94 12.72
C GLU A 529 40.03 -23.62 11.23
N ASN A 530 38.81 -23.79 10.70
CA ASN A 530 38.46 -23.51 9.31
C ASN A 530 38.02 -22.04 9.09
N ASP A 531 37.87 -21.25 10.14
CA ASP A 531 37.39 -19.88 10.05
C ASP A 531 38.52 -18.89 9.77
N VAL A 532 38.32 -18.04 8.76
CA VAL A 532 39.21 -16.91 8.49
C VAL A 532 38.83 -15.74 9.40
N LYS A 533 39.68 -15.48 10.40
CA LYS A 533 39.55 -14.34 11.33
C LYS A 533 40.01 -13.04 10.65
N VAL A 534 39.11 -12.08 10.53
CA VAL A 534 39.35 -10.76 9.90
C VAL A 534 39.07 -9.62 10.87
N ARG A 535 39.60 -8.43 10.55
CA ARG A 535 39.43 -7.20 11.33
C ARG A 535 38.27 -6.41 10.75
N ASP A 536 37.26 -6.17 11.57
CA ASP A 536 36.15 -5.29 11.23
C ASP A 536 36.40 -3.88 11.77
N HIS A 537 35.96 -2.87 11.02
CA HIS A 537 36.10 -1.47 11.39
C HIS A 537 34.97 -0.62 10.81
N SER A 538 34.77 0.55 11.39
CA SER A 538 33.86 1.56 10.85
C SER A 538 34.52 2.31 9.70
N HIS A 539 33.81 2.38 8.56
CA HIS A 539 34.23 3.19 7.41
C HIS A 539 34.02 4.71 7.63
N PHE A 540 33.28 5.11 8.67
CA PHE A 540 33.01 6.52 8.97
C PHE A 540 33.92 7.09 10.07
N THR A 541 34.25 6.29 11.09
CA THR A 541 35.08 6.71 12.24
C THR A 541 36.52 6.19 12.19
N SER A 542 36.86 5.29 11.25
CA SER A 542 38.13 4.53 11.21
C SER A 542 38.36 3.57 12.38
N GLU A 543 37.44 3.48 13.35
CA GLU A 543 37.63 2.72 14.59
C GLU A 543 37.49 1.22 14.36
N TYR A 544 38.38 0.46 14.98
CA TYR A 544 38.34 -0.99 14.99
C TYR A 544 37.20 -1.49 15.90
N ARG A 545 36.26 -2.25 15.32
CA ARG A 545 35.08 -2.78 16.04
C ARG A 545 35.38 -4.12 16.72
N GLY A 546 36.13 -4.99 16.05
CA GLY A 546 36.47 -6.28 16.63
C GLY A 546 36.90 -7.34 15.62
N ALA A 547 37.23 -8.52 16.15
CA ALA A 547 37.53 -9.69 15.33
C ALA A 547 36.21 -10.26 14.78
N ALA A 548 36.18 -10.62 13.50
CA ALA A 548 35.01 -11.17 12.86
C ALA A 548 35.35 -12.38 12.00
N HIS A 549 34.36 -13.26 11.79
CA HIS A 549 34.45 -14.22 10.68
C HIS A 549 34.43 -13.45 9.37
N SER A 550 35.24 -13.87 8.39
CA SER A 550 35.25 -13.24 7.05
C SER A 550 33.85 -13.13 6.44
N LYS A 551 33.01 -14.17 6.58
CA LYS A 551 31.61 -14.15 6.10
C LYS A 551 30.75 -13.15 6.87
N CYS A 552 30.86 -13.09 8.19
CA CYS A 552 30.13 -12.13 9.00
C CYS A 552 30.50 -10.70 8.59
N ASN A 553 31.79 -10.41 8.46
CA ASN A 553 32.30 -9.10 8.04
C ASN A 553 31.77 -8.67 6.67
N ILE A 554 31.77 -9.57 5.68
CA ILE A 554 31.27 -9.25 4.32
C ILE A 554 29.77 -8.93 4.32
N ASN A 555 29.00 -9.55 5.22
CA ASN A 555 27.56 -9.33 5.33
C ASN A 555 27.19 -8.17 6.27
N TYR A 556 28.14 -7.70 7.07
CA TYR A 556 27.97 -6.59 8.01
C TYR A 556 28.28 -5.28 7.31
N ARG A 557 27.42 -4.91 6.36
CA ARG A 557 27.59 -3.74 5.50
C ARG A 557 26.81 -2.54 6.00
N ASP A 558 27.38 -1.36 5.78
CA ASP A 558 26.70 -0.10 5.97
C ASP A 558 25.47 -0.01 5.04
N VAL A 559 24.36 0.45 5.59
CA VAL A 559 23.12 0.60 4.83
C VAL A 559 23.16 1.86 3.97
N ARG A 560 22.78 1.74 2.70
CA ARG A 560 22.71 2.86 1.75
C ARG A 560 21.30 3.44 1.65
N PHE A 561 20.72 3.75 2.80
CA PHE A 561 19.49 4.54 2.87
C PHE A 561 19.54 5.52 4.04
N VAL A 562 18.85 6.65 3.89
CA VAL A 562 18.63 7.66 4.93
C VAL A 562 17.17 7.57 5.38
N PRO A 563 16.88 7.18 6.63
CA PRO A 563 15.54 7.25 7.18
C PRO A 563 15.08 8.70 7.30
N VAL A 564 13.85 8.98 6.89
CA VAL A 564 13.18 10.27 7.05
C VAL A 564 11.96 10.05 7.93
N ILE A 565 12.01 10.57 9.15
CA ILE A 565 11.08 10.24 10.22
C ILE A 565 10.12 11.41 10.43
N PHE A 566 8.83 11.12 10.29
CA PHE A 566 7.73 12.00 10.64
C PHE A 566 6.91 11.37 11.77
N HIS A 567 6.14 12.17 12.49
CA HIS A 567 5.21 11.66 13.50
C HIS A 567 3.80 11.59 12.93
N ASN A 568 3.28 10.37 12.74
CA ASN A 568 1.97 10.10 12.12
C ASN A 568 1.94 10.29 10.58
N LEU A 569 3.07 10.01 9.92
CA LEU A 569 3.25 10.06 8.46
C LEU A 569 2.13 9.34 7.67
N SER A 570 1.73 8.15 8.14
CA SER A 570 0.78 7.28 7.42
C SER A 570 -0.64 7.85 7.40
N GLY A 571 -0.92 8.83 8.26
CA GLY A 571 -2.25 9.41 8.43
C GLY A 571 -2.47 10.63 7.54
N TYR A 572 -1.57 11.61 7.62
CA TYR A 572 -1.83 12.97 7.13
C TYR A 572 -0.63 13.56 6.37
N ASP A 573 0.58 13.51 6.93
CA ASP A 573 1.73 14.30 6.43
C ASP A 573 2.20 13.91 5.02
N SER A 574 2.14 12.62 4.66
CA SER A 574 2.70 12.17 3.39
C SER A 574 2.00 12.77 2.17
N HIS A 575 0.71 13.11 2.26
CA HIS A 575 -0.03 13.71 1.15
C HIS A 575 0.47 15.10 0.75
N LEU A 576 1.11 15.82 1.69
CA LEU A 576 1.55 17.21 1.50
C LEU A 576 2.75 17.33 0.56
N PHE A 577 3.61 16.31 0.52
CA PHE A 577 4.90 16.41 -0.16
C PHE A 577 5.28 15.20 -1.01
N ILE A 578 4.52 14.08 -0.96
CA ILE A 578 4.88 12.87 -1.72
C ILE A 578 4.96 13.13 -3.23
N ARG A 579 4.12 14.02 -3.77
CA ARG A 579 4.15 14.39 -5.18
C ARG A 579 5.45 15.10 -5.52
N GLU A 580 5.80 16.12 -4.75
CA GLU A 580 7.01 16.92 -4.95
C GLU A 580 8.27 16.11 -4.70
N VAL A 581 8.30 15.20 -3.73
CA VAL A 581 9.42 14.26 -3.54
C VAL A 581 9.52 13.26 -4.69
N ALA A 582 8.39 12.82 -5.25
CA ALA A 582 8.39 11.91 -6.39
C ALA A 582 8.93 12.57 -7.66
N THR A 583 8.54 13.82 -7.94
CA THR A 583 8.86 14.54 -9.18
C THR A 583 10.02 15.52 -9.07
N GLY A 584 10.42 15.92 -7.86
CA GLY A 584 11.36 17.01 -7.62
C GLY A 584 12.80 16.70 -7.98
N PHE A 585 13.19 15.42 -7.98
CA PHE A 585 14.48 14.97 -8.49
C PHE A 585 14.38 13.58 -9.14
N PRO A 586 15.30 13.19 -10.05
CA PRO A 586 15.25 11.91 -10.74
C PRO A 586 15.35 10.70 -9.81
N GLY A 587 14.88 9.55 -10.27
CA GLY A 587 14.91 8.29 -9.53
C GLY A 587 13.53 7.79 -9.09
N ARG A 588 13.40 6.46 -8.93
CA ARG A 588 12.09 5.81 -8.73
C ARG A 588 11.55 5.99 -7.31
N VAL A 589 10.23 5.92 -7.17
CA VAL A 589 9.54 5.80 -5.88
C VAL A 589 8.97 4.40 -5.74
N TRP A 590 9.25 3.76 -4.62
CA TRP A 590 8.65 2.50 -4.21
C TRP A 590 7.74 2.76 -3.01
N VAL A 591 6.54 2.18 -3.01
CA VAL A 591 5.53 2.43 -1.97
C VAL A 591 5.13 1.10 -1.34
N LEU A 592 4.97 1.10 -0.02
CA LEU A 592 4.40 0.01 0.75
C LEU A 592 2.98 0.39 1.19
N PRO A 593 1.94 0.09 0.37
CA PRO A 593 0.58 0.55 0.63
C PRO A 593 -0.12 -0.26 1.72
N GLN A 594 -0.89 0.42 2.57
CA GLN A 594 -1.89 -0.22 3.44
C GLN A 594 -3.29 -0.13 2.81
N THR A 595 -3.64 1.05 2.29
CA THR A 595 -4.85 1.34 1.52
C THR A 595 -4.49 2.28 0.36
N LYS A 596 -5.47 2.71 -0.46
CA LYS A 596 -5.24 3.74 -1.49
C LYS A 596 -4.80 5.09 -0.90
N GLU A 597 -5.30 5.41 0.29
CA GLU A 597 -5.07 6.71 0.94
C GLU A 597 -3.95 6.64 1.98
N ARG A 598 -3.68 5.47 2.55
CA ARG A 598 -2.66 5.30 3.61
C ARG A 598 -1.52 4.40 3.19
N TYR A 599 -0.30 4.91 3.29
CA TYR A 599 0.94 4.17 3.04
C TYR A 599 1.61 3.82 4.37
N ILE A 600 2.14 2.61 4.50
CA ILE A 600 2.97 2.22 5.67
C ILE A 600 4.31 2.96 5.60
N SER A 601 4.85 3.07 4.40
CA SER A 601 6.11 3.74 4.08
C SER A 601 6.22 3.92 2.58
N PHE A 602 7.05 4.85 2.13
CA PHE A 602 7.55 4.90 0.77
C PHE A 602 9.05 5.19 0.78
N VAL A 603 9.70 4.84 -0.32
CA VAL A 603 11.13 4.94 -0.53
C VAL A 603 11.38 5.69 -1.82
N LYS A 604 12.15 6.77 -1.74
CA LYS A 604 12.62 7.52 -2.91
C LYS A 604 14.06 7.13 -3.19
N PHE A 605 14.31 6.53 -4.35
CA PHE A 605 15.66 6.20 -4.80
C PHE A 605 16.25 7.38 -5.56
N MET A 606 17.57 7.58 -5.41
CA MET A 606 18.34 8.42 -6.33
C MET A 606 18.38 7.78 -7.72
N GLU A 607 18.67 8.58 -8.75
CA GLU A 607 18.74 8.13 -10.15
C GLU A 607 19.67 6.93 -10.35
N ASP A 608 20.86 7.00 -9.75
CA ASP A 608 21.89 5.95 -9.80
C ASP A 608 21.62 4.76 -8.86
N GLN A 609 20.53 4.82 -8.08
CA GLN A 609 20.13 3.84 -7.07
C GLN A 609 21.18 3.56 -5.97
N ARG A 610 22.21 4.42 -5.82
CA ARG A 610 23.29 4.25 -4.84
C ARG A 610 22.88 4.69 -3.43
N LEU A 611 21.84 5.49 -3.32
CA LEU A 611 21.24 5.94 -2.06
C LEU A 611 19.71 5.99 -2.21
N SER A 612 19.01 5.84 -1.10
CA SER A 612 17.56 6.02 -1.04
C SER A 612 17.12 6.70 0.26
N PHE A 613 16.02 7.45 0.19
CA PHE A 613 15.32 7.99 1.35
C PHE A 613 14.17 7.08 1.72
N ARG A 614 14.15 6.60 2.97
CA ARG A 614 13.10 5.73 3.48
C ARG A 614 12.24 6.50 4.46
N PHE A 615 10.99 6.75 4.11
CA PHE A 615 10.08 7.50 4.98
C PHE A 615 9.47 6.58 6.04
N ILE A 616 9.65 6.92 7.31
CA ILE A 616 9.25 6.11 8.46
C ILE A 616 8.27 6.91 9.32
N ASP A 617 7.23 6.23 9.76
CA ASP A 617 6.26 6.78 10.71
C ASP A 617 6.65 6.41 12.14
N SER A 618 7.08 7.40 12.93
CA SER A 618 7.44 7.17 14.34
C SER A 618 6.27 6.68 15.20
N PHE A 619 5.02 6.98 14.81
CA PHE A 619 3.82 6.52 15.52
C PHE A 619 3.64 5.00 15.43
N LYS A 620 4.21 4.35 14.41
CA LYS A 620 4.24 2.88 14.29
C LYS A 620 5.24 2.20 15.23
N PHE A 621 6.06 3.00 15.91
CA PHE A 621 6.96 2.56 16.98
C PHE A 621 6.46 2.97 18.35
N MET A 622 5.98 4.20 18.48
CA MET A 622 5.47 4.78 19.72
C MET A 622 4.08 5.36 19.48
N ALA A 623 3.05 4.55 19.70
CA ALA A 623 1.65 4.89 19.45
C ALA A 623 1.07 5.82 20.53
N SER A 624 1.67 7.00 20.69
CA SER A 624 1.28 8.06 21.61
C SER A 624 1.58 9.42 20.96
N SER A 625 0.85 10.46 21.36
CA SER A 625 1.11 11.83 20.89
C SER A 625 2.50 12.32 21.31
N LEU A 626 3.07 13.20 20.50
CA LEU A 626 4.35 13.86 20.77
C LEU A 626 4.35 14.57 22.14
N ASP A 627 3.26 15.23 22.54
CA ASP A 627 3.12 15.87 23.85
C ASP A 627 3.29 14.87 25.01
N ASN A 628 2.59 13.74 24.95
CA ASN A 628 2.68 12.71 25.98
C ASN A 628 4.07 12.06 26.02
N LEU A 629 4.73 11.91 24.86
CA LEU A 629 6.09 11.38 24.79
C LEU A 629 7.13 12.38 25.35
N ALA A 630 6.98 13.67 25.03
CA ALA A 630 7.87 14.73 25.50
C ALA A 630 7.87 14.85 27.04
N LYS A 631 6.70 14.69 27.69
CA LYS A 631 6.57 14.69 29.16
C LYS A 631 7.40 13.61 29.87
N ASN A 632 7.76 12.54 29.17
CA ASN A 632 8.56 11.44 29.72
C ASN A 632 10.07 11.61 29.52
N LEU A 633 10.49 12.65 28.79
CA LEU A 633 11.90 12.94 28.57
C LEU A 633 12.56 13.48 29.85
N LYS A 634 13.67 12.86 30.25
CA LYS A 634 14.48 13.33 31.39
C LYS A 634 15.53 14.35 30.99
N GLN A 635 16.03 14.24 29.76
CA GLN A 635 17.11 15.05 29.21
C GLN A 635 16.83 15.32 27.75
N GLN A 636 17.25 16.49 27.28
CA GLN A 636 17.07 16.95 25.90
C GLN A 636 18.35 17.63 25.39
N PRO A 637 19.45 16.87 25.22
CA PRO A 637 20.76 17.42 24.86
C PRO A 637 20.80 18.07 23.47
N THR A 638 20.11 17.50 22.49
CA THR A 638 20.05 18.01 21.11
C THR A 638 19.27 19.30 21.06
N LEU A 639 18.11 19.36 21.70
CA LEU A 639 17.28 20.56 21.80
C LEU A 639 18.06 21.70 22.49
N ARG A 640 18.69 21.41 23.63
CA ARG A 640 19.53 22.40 24.34
C ARG A 640 20.74 22.83 23.53
N LYS A 641 21.38 21.94 22.78
CA LYS A 641 22.50 22.29 21.87
C LYS A 641 22.05 23.22 20.76
N VAL A 642 20.94 22.91 20.10
CA VAL A 642 20.46 23.68 18.94
C VAL A 642 19.93 25.04 19.37
N PHE A 643 19.15 25.11 20.45
CA PHE A 643 18.61 26.38 20.94
C PHE A 643 19.61 27.20 21.78
N GLY A 644 20.58 26.56 22.44
CA GLY A 644 21.59 27.25 23.26
C GLY A 644 22.56 28.14 22.49
N GLN A 645 22.49 28.12 21.15
CA GLN A 645 23.20 29.09 20.30
C GLN A 645 22.49 30.46 20.30
N ASP A 646 21.15 30.45 20.44
CA ASP A 646 20.28 31.60 20.22
C ASP A 646 19.63 32.11 21.52
N TYR A 647 19.45 31.24 22.51
CA TYR A 647 18.61 31.48 23.69
C TYR A 647 19.28 31.10 25.01
N ASP A 648 18.82 31.70 26.11
CA ASP A 648 19.28 31.37 27.47
C ASP A 648 18.57 30.13 28.07
N ASP A 649 19.09 29.61 29.18
CA ASP A 649 18.56 28.40 29.82
C ASP A 649 17.08 28.53 30.25
N ALA A 650 16.62 29.73 30.63
CA ALA A 650 15.24 29.94 31.05
C ALA A 650 14.29 29.92 29.86
N GLN A 651 14.70 30.54 28.74
CA GLN A 651 14.01 30.47 27.46
C GLN A 651 13.95 29.03 26.95
N ILE A 652 15.07 28.30 26.97
CA ILE A 652 15.13 26.91 26.50
C ILE A 652 14.20 26.02 27.31
N GLU A 653 14.09 26.24 28.63
CA GLU A 653 13.18 25.47 29.49
C GLU A 653 11.72 25.55 29.01
N LEU A 654 11.30 26.71 28.48
CA LEU A 654 9.96 26.88 27.90
C LEU A 654 9.73 25.99 26.67
N LEU A 655 10.78 25.65 25.93
CA LEU A 655 10.74 24.84 24.70
C LEU A 655 10.92 23.33 24.96
N THR A 656 11.12 22.92 26.22
CA THR A 656 11.31 21.50 26.57
C THR A 656 10.03 20.66 26.54
N LYS A 657 8.87 21.30 26.37
CA LYS A 657 7.56 20.68 26.29
C LYS A 657 6.88 21.11 25.00
N LYS A 658 5.90 20.33 24.55
CA LYS A 658 5.15 20.66 23.35
C LYS A 658 4.44 22.01 23.53
N GLY A 659 4.61 22.89 22.55
CA GLY A 659 3.92 24.18 22.50
C GLY A 659 2.44 24.03 22.16
N VAL A 660 1.72 25.15 22.12
CA VAL A 660 0.35 25.21 21.61
C VAL A 660 0.29 26.11 20.40
N PHE A 661 -0.51 25.73 19.41
CA PHE A 661 -0.64 26.47 18.16
C PHE A 661 -2.11 26.52 17.72
N PRO A 662 -2.63 27.67 17.27
CA PRO A 662 -4.05 27.84 16.96
C PRO A 662 -4.34 27.40 15.51
N TYR A 663 -4.29 26.10 15.23
CA TYR A 663 -4.41 25.56 13.87
C TYR A 663 -5.67 26.02 13.14
N GLU A 664 -6.83 25.93 13.80
CA GLU A 664 -8.13 26.37 13.29
C GLU A 664 -8.19 27.87 13.00
N TYR A 665 -7.43 28.67 13.74
CA TYR A 665 -7.31 30.09 13.48
C TYR A 665 -6.50 30.36 12.22
N ILE A 666 -5.40 29.62 11.96
CA ILE A 666 -4.50 29.86 10.84
C ILE A 666 -5.12 29.36 9.52
N SER A 667 -6.07 30.15 9.01
CA SER A 667 -6.84 29.84 7.82
C SER A 667 -6.25 30.38 6.51
N SER A 668 -5.27 31.27 6.60
CA SER A 668 -4.65 31.93 5.44
C SER A 668 -3.25 32.47 5.78
N PHE A 669 -2.47 32.77 4.74
CA PHE A 669 -1.10 33.28 4.90
C PHE A 669 -1.07 34.68 5.54
N GLU A 670 -2.11 35.50 5.34
CA GLU A 670 -2.20 36.84 5.92
C GLU A 670 -2.26 36.79 7.45
N LYS A 671 -2.90 35.76 8.02
CA LYS A 671 -2.96 35.59 9.47
C LYS A 671 -1.58 35.36 10.09
N LEU A 672 -0.63 34.79 9.35
CA LEU A 672 0.75 34.64 9.82
C LEU A 672 1.44 36.00 10.02
N GLN A 673 0.93 37.08 9.41
CA GLN A 673 1.47 38.43 9.56
C GLN A 673 0.87 39.19 10.75
N GLU A 674 -0.12 38.62 11.45
CA GLU A 674 -0.71 39.26 12.62
C GLU A 674 0.30 39.36 13.77
N THR A 675 0.36 40.54 14.38
CA THR A 675 1.39 40.92 15.36
C THR A 675 0.98 40.70 16.81
N ALA A 676 -0.12 39.98 17.03
CA ALA A 676 -0.64 39.69 18.36
C ALA A 676 -1.03 38.21 18.46
N LEU A 677 -0.83 37.63 19.65
CA LEU A 677 -1.33 36.30 19.95
C LEU A 677 -2.87 36.31 19.97
N PRO A 678 -3.54 35.39 19.27
CA PRO A 678 -5.00 35.30 19.26
C PRO A 678 -5.58 35.11 20.68
N PRO A 679 -6.83 35.50 20.91
CA PRO A 679 -7.49 35.26 22.20
C PRO A 679 -7.77 33.75 22.40
N PRO A 680 -7.96 33.27 23.65
CA PRO A 680 -8.07 31.83 23.96
C PRO A 680 -9.13 31.09 23.13
N GLU A 681 -10.22 31.75 22.78
CA GLU A 681 -11.34 31.17 22.03
C GLU A 681 -10.96 30.77 20.60
N GLN A 682 -9.85 31.30 20.08
CA GLN A 682 -9.32 30.97 18.75
C GLN A 682 -8.35 29.78 18.76
N PHE A 683 -8.09 29.18 19.93
CA PHE A 683 -7.27 27.96 20.08
C PHE A 683 -8.12 26.68 20.19
N TYR A 684 -9.40 26.75 19.84
CA TYR A 684 -10.29 25.59 19.82
C TYR A 684 -9.76 24.50 18.88
N SER A 685 -9.64 23.26 19.37
CA SER A 685 -9.23 22.13 18.54
C SER A 685 -10.42 21.24 18.17
N SER A 686 -10.67 21.11 16.87
CA SER A 686 -11.66 20.20 16.29
C SER A 686 -11.28 18.73 16.46
N LEU A 687 -9.98 18.42 16.60
CA LEU A 687 -9.46 17.06 16.79
C LEU A 687 -9.83 16.51 18.18
N THR A 688 -9.76 17.35 19.21
CA THR A 688 -10.07 16.97 20.60
C THR A 688 -11.43 17.46 21.09
N ASP A 689 -12.15 18.21 20.25
CA ASP A 689 -13.46 18.82 20.56
C ASP A 689 -13.40 19.62 21.88
N SER A 690 -12.33 20.42 22.05
CA SER A 690 -12.03 21.09 23.32
C SER A 690 -11.33 22.44 23.14
N ASP A 691 -11.65 23.39 24.02
CA ASP A 691 -10.94 24.66 24.16
C ASP A 691 -9.55 24.49 24.79
N ILE A 692 -8.67 25.46 24.59
CA ILE A 692 -7.36 25.53 25.25
C ILE A 692 -7.52 25.69 26.76
N SER A 693 -6.65 25.04 27.53
CA SER A 693 -6.61 25.24 28.98
C SER A 693 -5.99 26.60 29.35
N THR A 694 -6.42 27.20 30.46
CA THR A 694 -5.85 28.47 30.95
C THR A 694 -4.32 28.39 31.09
N LYS A 695 -3.82 27.26 31.59
CA LYS A 695 -2.39 27.02 31.78
C LYS A 695 -1.62 26.98 30.45
N ASP A 696 -2.18 26.35 29.43
CA ASP A 696 -1.52 26.25 28.13
C ASP A 696 -1.53 27.58 27.39
N TYR A 697 -2.61 28.36 27.53
CA TYR A 697 -2.67 29.71 26.96
C TYR A 697 -1.74 30.70 27.68
N GLU A 698 -1.63 30.62 29.02
CA GLU A 698 -0.62 31.38 29.77
C GLU A 698 0.80 31.03 29.33
N HIS A 699 1.07 29.75 29.07
CA HIS A 699 2.34 29.32 28.53
C HIS A 699 2.59 29.86 27.11
N ALA A 700 1.57 29.88 26.24
CA ALA A 700 1.68 30.48 24.91
C ALA A 700 2.08 31.96 24.97
N LYS A 701 1.47 32.71 25.90
CA LYS A 701 1.81 34.12 26.17
C LYS A 701 3.23 34.28 26.68
N GLU A 702 3.64 33.44 27.63
CA GLU A 702 5.00 33.46 28.16
C GLU A 702 6.04 33.21 27.06
N VAL A 703 5.79 32.25 26.15
CA VAL A 703 6.64 32.01 24.98
C VAL A 703 6.63 33.23 24.05
N TRP A 704 5.46 33.76 23.71
CA TRP A 704 5.34 34.94 22.84
C TRP A 704 6.17 36.13 23.36
N ASP A 705 6.04 36.43 24.65
CA ASP A 705 6.70 37.56 25.29
C ASP A 705 8.21 37.31 25.49
N SER A 706 8.58 36.11 25.96
CA SER A 706 9.97 35.75 26.28
C SER A 706 10.87 35.70 25.04
N PHE A 707 10.32 35.26 23.91
CA PHE A 707 11.04 35.18 22.63
C PHE A 707 10.88 36.44 21.76
N LYS A 708 10.16 37.46 22.26
CA LYS A 708 9.92 38.75 21.56
C LYS A 708 9.35 38.56 20.16
N ILE A 709 8.35 37.69 20.06
CA ILE A 709 7.77 37.29 18.78
C ILE A 709 7.02 38.45 18.15
N SER A 710 7.32 38.74 16.88
CA SER A 710 6.77 39.90 16.19
C SER A 710 5.45 39.59 15.46
N ASN A 711 5.26 38.34 15.03
CA ASN A 711 4.09 37.89 14.29
C ASN A 711 3.84 36.38 14.44
N LEU A 712 2.65 35.92 14.03
CA LEU A 712 2.27 34.50 14.11
C LEU A 712 3.13 33.57 13.24
N GLY A 713 3.73 34.08 12.16
CA GLY A 713 4.69 33.36 11.34
C GLY A 713 5.96 33.02 12.11
N GLU A 714 6.55 33.97 12.82
CA GLU A 714 7.68 33.74 13.73
C GLU A 714 7.32 32.79 14.88
N TYR A 715 6.09 32.89 15.40
CA TYR A 715 5.59 31.92 16.39
C TYR A 715 5.55 30.51 15.84
N SER A 716 5.04 30.35 14.62
CA SER A 716 4.99 29.07 13.93
C SER A 716 6.38 28.51 13.63
N ASP A 717 7.34 29.35 13.23
CA ASP A 717 8.72 28.92 12.97
C ASP A 717 9.37 28.34 14.24
N LEU A 718 9.16 29.00 15.39
CA LEU A 718 9.64 28.51 16.69
C LEU A 718 8.90 27.25 17.14
N TYR A 719 7.59 27.18 16.91
CA TYR A 719 6.76 26.00 17.21
C TYR A 719 7.25 24.78 16.43
N LEU A 720 7.39 24.91 15.11
CA LEU A 720 7.84 23.86 14.21
C LEU A 720 9.26 23.38 14.55
N LYS A 721 10.19 24.31 14.83
CA LYS A 721 11.55 23.95 15.27
C LYS A 721 11.51 23.16 16.57
N THR A 722 10.66 23.55 17.52
CA THR A 722 10.46 22.83 18.79
C THR A 722 9.91 21.43 18.56
N ASP A 723 8.86 21.28 17.74
CA ASP A 723 8.23 19.97 17.47
C ASP A 723 9.18 19.00 16.77
N VAL A 724 9.95 19.46 15.76
CA VAL A 724 11.00 18.65 15.12
C VAL A 724 12.06 18.23 16.12
N LEU A 725 12.57 19.14 16.96
CA LEU A 725 13.61 18.80 17.94
C LEU A 725 13.10 17.89 19.05
N LEU A 726 11.85 18.05 19.51
CA LEU A 726 11.23 17.10 20.43
C LEU A 726 11.10 15.71 19.81
N LEU A 727 10.72 15.61 18.54
CA LEU A 727 10.69 14.34 17.82
C LEU A 727 12.08 13.69 17.77
N VAL A 728 13.13 14.46 17.49
CA VAL A 728 14.53 13.99 17.55
C VAL A 728 14.83 13.42 18.93
N GLU A 729 14.56 14.15 20.01
CA GLU A 729 14.86 13.70 21.38
C GLU A 729 14.13 12.42 21.75
N ILE A 730 12.83 12.36 21.44
CA ILE A 730 11.98 11.21 21.72
C ILE A 730 12.51 9.97 20.98
N PHE A 731 12.75 10.12 19.68
CA PHE A 731 13.07 8.97 18.84
C PHE A 731 14.53 8.53 19.01
N GLU A 732 15.48 9.44 19.20
CA GLU A 732 16.87 9.09 19.52
C GLU A 732 16.99 8.42 20.89
N ASN A 733 16.23 8.89 21.90
CA ASN A 733 16.17 8.19 23.19
C ASN A 733 15.56 6.79 23.06
N PHE A 734 14.52 6.63 22.23
CA PHE A 734 13.95 5.31 21.91
C PHE A 734 14.97 4.41 21.20
N ARG A 735 15.67 4.92 20.18
CA ARG A 735 16.74 4.19 19.47
C ARG A 735 17.83 3.72 20.42
N LYS A 736 18.33 4.62 21.27
CA LYS A 736 19.35 4.31 22.27
C LYS A 736 18.89 3.23 23.23
N THR A 737 17.68 3.36 23.78
CA THR A 737 17.10 2.35 24.68
C THR A 737 16.97 0.98 23.99
N CYS A 738 16.51 0.96 22.75
CA CYS A 738 16.39 -0.25 21.93
C CYS A 738 17.74 -0.90 21.66
N HIS A 739 18.75 -0.10 21.33
CA HIS A 739 20.10 -0.57 21.06
C HIS A 739 20.79 -1.09 22.33
N GLU A 740 20.61 -0.43 23.48
CA GLU A 740 21.11 -0.89 24.77
C GLU A 740 20.45 -2.21 25.23
N ALA A 741 19.14 -2.36 24.98
CA ALA A 741 18.40 -3.54 25.40
C ALA A 741 18.58 -4.76 24.46
N TYR A 742 18.67 -4.53 23.15
CA TYR A 742 18.59 -5.59 22.13
C TYR A 742 19.71 -5.56 21.09
N GLU A 743 20.67 -4.64 21.18
CA GLU A 743 21.77 -4.45 20.20
C GLU A 743 21.29 -4.17 18.76
N LEU A 744 20.04 -3.74 18.57
CA LEU A 744 19.45 -3.46 17.26
C LEU A 744 18.99 -2.01 17.17
N ASP A 745 19.29 -1.35 16.07
CA ASP A 745 18.80 0.00 15.79
C ASP A 745 17.41 -0.06 15.12
N PRO A 746 16.35 0.50 15.74
CA PRO A 746 14.98 0.34 15.25
C PRO A 746 14.72 1.06 13.91
N VAL A 747 15.56 2.00 13.47
CA VAL A 747 15.36 2.70 12.18
C VAL A 747 15.66 1.84 10.95
N HIS A 748 16.23 0.63 11.15
CA HIS A 748 16.33 -0.37 10.08
C HIS A 748 14.99 -0.98 9.69
N TYR A 749 13.95 -0.78 10.50
CA TYR A 749 12.65 -1.41 10.40
C TYR A 749 11.58 -0.38 10.02
N TYR A 750 10.46 -0.86 9.48
CA TYR A 750 9.31 0.01 9.16
C TYR A 750 8.35 0.15 10.35
N THR A 751 8.30 -0.84 11.24
CA THR A 751 7.32 -0.90 12.34
C THR A 751 7.87 -1.66 13.55
N LEU A 752 7.31 -1.40 14.74
CA LEU A 752 7.69 -2.10 15.96
C LEU A 752 7.56 -3.63 15.88
N PRO A 753 6.48 -4.23 15.33
CA PRO A 753 6.38 -5.70 15.26
C PRO A 753 7.53 -6.35 14.49
N SER A 754 7.97 -5.73 13.38
CA SER A 754 9.10 -6.23 12.61
C SER A 754 10.43 -6.14 13.37
N TYR A 755 10.60 -5.08 14.15
CA TYR A 755 11.74 -4.93 15.07
C TYR A 755 11.70 -5.97 16.19
N SER A 756 10.55 -6.12 16.85
CA SER A 756 10.37 -7.06 17.97
C SER A 756 10.62 -8.51 17.57
N TRP A 757 10.26 -8.89 16.33
CA TRP A 757 10.55 -10.22 15.80
C TRP A 757 12.05 -10.51 15.72
N ASP A 758 12.82 -9.61 15.13
CA ASP A 758 14.27 -9.74 15.02
C ASP A 758 14.96 -9.65 16.40
N ALA A 759 14.48 -8.76 17.28
CA ALA A 759 14.94 -8.66 18.66
C ALA A 759 14.70 -9.95 19.44
N MET A 760 13.53 -10.57 19.28
CA MET A 760 13.23 -11.88 19.88
C MET A 760 14.20 -12.95 19.39
N LEU A 761 14.44 -13.05 18.07
CA LEU A 761 15.36 -14.04 17.51
C LEU A 761 16.80 -13.84 18.03
N LEU A 762 17.26 -12.59 18.10
CA LEU A 762 18.60 -12.27 18.60
C LEU A 762 18.74 -12.57 20.10
N TYR A 763 17.74 -12.19 20.90
CA TYR A 763 17.76 -12.37 22.35
C TYR A 763 17.66 -13.84 22.76
N THR A 764 16.74 -14.59 22.13
CA THR A 764 16.47 -15.98 22.48
C THR A 764 17.50 -16.97 21.93
N GLN A 765 18.26 -16.56 20.91
CA GLN A 765 19.22 -17.41 20.20
C GLN A 765 18.62 -18.75 19.75
N VAL A 766 17.31 -18.76 19.47
CA VAL A 766 16.61 -19.96 19.00
C VAL A 766 17.29 -20.43 17.71
N GLU A 767 17.56 -21.73 17.65
CA GLU A 767 18.01 -22.43 16.44
C GLU A 767 16.93 -23.37 15.96
#